data_AF-A0A843BSY1-F1
#
_entry.id   AF-A0A843BSY1-F1
#
_cell.length_a   1.000
_cell.length_b   1.000
_cell.length_c   1.000
_cell.angle_alpha   90.00
_cell.angle_beta   90.00
_cell.angle_gamma   90.00
#
_symmetry.space_group_name_H-M   'P 1'
#
loop_
_entity.id
_entity.type
_entity.pdbx_description
1 polymer ?
#
loop_
_entity_poly.entity_id
_entity_poly.type
_entity_poly.pdbx_seq_one_letter_code
_entity_poly.pdbx_strand_id
1 'polypeptide(L)'
;MATFGELLGTWFARENLDATLGYLIAIVCGIFILTELYTIITQKNEPDLVMLLLAGVFGGVVQGVTQDPLLAILVGLCWLMIYSVWTIRESPVWRELMLASLISYIVVLIGRTIQRVMEMWVAYRGYNIETYTRWGLTGQQFFGISWNIFIYIFFILCIIFFGRRFFLVSRLTSPQVIYLLLFALSYVVLYQFSGDKGIPTFYYGGLDQAVADRLLFGSFGTYEIMILTNFVLYLISGPLLHLMFGVKKVKDKRVLGLVEEVRHKLGIKSKIRVGKVKAPILNAFAFGAFFDKRIAFMSRELEDFTDDDIRGIAGHELVHSQKVHTLWLLLISIVSFAITKALALPATTLDYIFDPNVGFEFLWYYLYNIALLGFSYIFVRFLEGRADKLTMNAGYGKALAKSLVKLDGFYQGIASEMGLSVYLLTDKEQTKSEKLRFLGDAGRNMYRNYVKPNIAENLINLIASHPKSAYRVVALTDQEKLRPFKAALLPIFLVIPILRRPFLKDLHEARHKASELISETFETTYTSKGIKQYDNLSHLSYQHNFLLNKEIIAISKMNKKEIIQGTITKIEVSKQITTPLLLKLKTSEGSKVIPTSDYKIFEIALNQKQIFKNGKIGIITEINTEEKFSFKAKFNDNGKEEEKELKVPGIPVTYFESIVGKDILLLQKGVTRLAHLEKMDLDENSFAKSKLTITVGKQTKVINGEKFVISFKPFDVHIKKGKEEEQRSLLESLKGKPVSLQTKDDLDTLVKGKVTEVTEEIIKIETLDEKKEIIIKRLEFLYLYEDSIKLIYKPSISFIEKFFMRMQNRTELAYIVP
;
A
#
# COMPACT_ATOMS: atom_id res chain seq x y z
N MET A 1 -34.76 16.50 -39.08
CA MET A 1 -34.34 16.40 -37.67
C MET A 1 -34.15 14.93 -37.38
N ALA A 2 -32.94 14.49 -37.05
CA ALA A 2 -32.72 13.11 -36.62
C ALA A 2 -33.52 12.85 -35.34
N THR A 3 -34.19 11.71 -35.27
CA THR A 3 -34.86 11.27 -34.03
C THR A 3 -33.81 11.01 -32.95
N PHE A 4 -34.18 11.13 -31.67
CA PHE A 4 -33.26 10.82 -30.57
C PHE A 4 -32.68 9.39 -30.66
N GLY A 5 -33.46 8.44 -31.21
CA GLY A 5 -33.00 7.08 -31.51
C GLY A 5 -31.93 7.00 -32.60
N GLU A 6 -32.01 7.82 -33.66
CA GLU A 6 -31.00 7.88 -34.72
C GLU A 6 -29.71 8.58 -34.26
N LEU A 7 -29.84 9.59 -33.39
CA LEU A 7 -28.70 10.23 -32.71
C LEU A 7 -27.99 9.27 -31.76
N LEU A 8 -28.73 8.45 -31.01
CA LEU A 8 -28.13 7.39 -30.19
C LEU A 8 -27.51 6.29 -31.05
N GLY A 9 -28.17 5.90 -32.15
CA GLY A 9 -27.64 4.89 -33.08
C GLY A 9 -26.32 5.31 -33.74
N THR A 10 -26.13 6.59 -34.03
CA THR A 10 -24.87 7.13 -34.58
C THR A 10 -23.76 7.24 -33.52
N TRP A 11 -24.11 7.54 -32.27
CA TRP A 11 -23.17 7.56 -31.15
C TRP A 11 -22.69 6.14 -30.76
N PHE A 12 -23.60 5.17 -30.69
CA PHE A 12 -23.25 3.78 -30.35
C PHE A 12 -22.84 2.92 -31.55
N ALA A 13 -22.65 3.54 -32.72
CA ALA A 13 -22.04 2.87 -33.86
C ALA A 13 -20.61 2.42 -33.50
N ARG A 14 -20.20 1.25 -34.01
CA ARG A 14 -18.89 0.64 -33.70
C ARG A 14 -17.71 1.59 -33.98
N GLU A 15 -17.84 2.44 -34.98
CA GLU A 15 -16.83 3.43 -35.39
C GLU A 15 -16.70 4.62 -34.44
N ASN A 16 -17.74 4.93 -33.66
CA ASN A 16 -17.77 6.06 -32.71
C ASN A 16 -17.70 5.62 -31.25
N LEU A 17 -17.70 4.30 -31.00
CA LEU A 17 -17.84 3.73 -29.65
C LEU A 17 -16.76 4.24 -28.69
N ASP A 18 -15.52 4.37 -29.15
CA ASP A 18 -14.41 4.88 -28.34
C ASP A 18 -14.58 6.36 -27.97
N ALA A 19 -15.05 7.18 -28.91
CA ALA A 19 -15.34 8.59 -28.67
C ALA A 19 -16.54 8.76 -27.72
N THR A 20 -17.62 8.01 -27.98
CA THR A 20 -18.84 8.03 -27.17
C THR A 20 -18.59 7.56 -25.74
N LEU A 21 -17.75 6.52 -25.54
CA LEU A 21 -17.34 6.08 -24.21
C LEU A 21 -16.58 7.18 -23.47
N GLY A 22 -15.66 7.88 -24.16
CA GLY A 22 -14.93 9.01 -23.61
C GLY A 22 -15.86 10.14 -23.13
N TYR A 23 -16.76 10.60 -23.99
CA TYR A 23 -17.72 11.65 -23.63
C TYR A 23 -18.68 11.21 -22.52
N LEU A 24 -19.13 9.94 -22.52
CA LEU A 24 -19.97 9.41 -21.45
C LEU A 24 -19.26 9.46 -20.10
N ILE A 25 -17.98 9.05 -20.04
CA ILE A 25 -17.17 9.15 -18.82
C ILE A 25 -17.07 10.60 -18.35
N ALA A 26 -16.80 11.54 -19.27
CA ALA A 26 -16.70 12.96 -18.93
C ALA A 26 -18.03 13.54 -18.41
N ILE A 27 -19.17 13.18 -19.03
CA ILE A 27 -20.49 13.63 -18.61
C ILE A 27 -20.84 13.06 -17.24
N VAL A 28 -20.65 11.76 -17.02
CA VAL A 28 -20.92 11.11 -15.74
C VAL A 28 -20.08 11.73 -14.62
N CYS A 29 -18.77 11.93 -14.85
CA CYS A 29 -17.90 12.60 -13.89
C CYS A 29 -18.32 14.05 -13.65
N GLY A 30 -18.71 14.77 -14.71
CA GLY A 30 -19.22 16.14 -14.64
C GLY A 30 -20.49 16.28 -13.79
N ILE A 31 -21.45 15.36 -13.95
CA ILE A 31 -22.66 15.31 -13.11
C ILE A 31 -22.29 15.12 -11.64
N PHE A 32 -21.37 14.22 -11.33
CA PHE A 32 -20.89 14.03 -9.97
C PHE A 32 -20.17 15.27 -9.42
N ILE A 33 -19.37 15.97 -10.23
CA ILE A 33 -18.74 17.24 -9.84
C ILE A 33 -19.78 18.28 -9.45
N LEU A 34 -20.91 18.38 -10.15
CA LEU A 34 -21.97 19.33 -9.77
C LEU A 34 -22.52 19.04 -8.36
N THR A 35 -22.63 17.76 -7.98
CA THR A 35 -23.07 17.38 -6.62
C THR A 35 -22.04 17.75 -5.54
N GLU A 36 -20.75 17.64 -5.86
CA GLU A 36 -19.65 18.05 -4.98
C GLU A 36 -19.56 19.58 -4.87
N LEU A 37 -19.64 20.31 -6.00
CA LEU A 37 -19.62 21.77 -6.04
C LEU A 37 -20.76 22.38 -5.25
N TYR A 38 -21.96 21.80 -5.31
CA TYR A 38 -23.07 22.23 -4.47
C TYR A 38 -22.71 22.15 -2.97
N THR A 39 -22.04 21.08 -2.55
CA THR A 39 -21.58 20.89 -1.17
C THR A 39 -20.50 21.92 -0.80
N ILE A 40 -19.55 22.19 -1.71
CA ILE A 40 -18.48 23.18 -1.52
C ILE A 40 -19.06 24.59 -1.39
N ILE A 41 -19.98 24.99 -2.27
CA ILE A 41 -20.58 26.34 -2.26
C ILE A 41 -21.43 26.53 -1.00
N THR A 42 -22.27 25.55 -0.67
CA THR A 42 -23.21 25.68 0.45
C THR A 42 -22.57 25.45 1.82
N GLN A 43 -21.54 24.62 1.91
CA GLN A 43 -20.94 24.21 3.18
C GLN A 43 -19.47 24.61 3.35
N LYS A 44 -18.83 25.23 2.35
CA LYS A 44 -17.39 25.57 2.37
C LYS A 44 -16.51 24.35 2.69
N ASN A 45 -16.93 23.15 2.27
CA ASN A 45 -16.12 21.95 2.42
C ASN A 45 -15.02 21.89 1.35
N GLU A 46 -13.98 21.10 1.57
CA GLU A 46 -12.90 20.93 0.59
C GLU A 46 -13.24 19.82 -0.43
N PRO A 47 -12.75 19.95 -1.68
CA PRO A 47 -13.03 19.02 -2.77
C PRO A 47 -12.19 17.74 -2.72
N ASP A 48 -12.48 16.80 -1.83
CA ASP A 48 -11.70 15.54 -1.78
C ASP A 48 -11.91 14.69 -3.06
N LEU A 49 -13.12 14.72 -3.62
CA LEU A 49 -13.49 13.91 -4.79
C LEU A 49 -13.55 14.68 -6.11
N VAL A 50 -13.74 16.02 -6.08
CA VAL A 50 -13.81 16.82 -7.33
C VAL A 50 -12.54 16.65 -8.14
N MET A 51 -11.38 16.62 -7.48
CA MET A 51 -10.10 16.51 -8.16
C MET A 51 -9.93 15.15 -8.84
N LEU A 52 -10.42 14.08 -8.21
CA LEU A 52 -10.48 12.75 -8.83
C LEU A 52 -11.45 12.72 -10.02
N LEU A 53 -12.63 13.31 -9.87
CA LEU A 53 -13.62 13.37 -10.95
C LEU A 53 -13.16 14.23 -12.12
N LEU A 54 -12.42 15.31 -11.86
CA LEU A 54 -11.82 16.14 -12.89
C LEU A 54 -10.80 15.38 -13.73
N ALA A 55 -10.06 14.43 -13.14
CA ALA A 55 -9.23 13.50 -13.92
C ALA A 55 -10.06 12.71 -14.93
N GLY A 56 -11.24 12.22 -14.50
CA GLY A 56 -12.20 11.53 -15.37
C GLY A 56 -12.80 12.44 -16.45
N VAL A 57 -13.05 13.72 -16.13
CA VAL A 57 -13.50 14.71 -17.12
C VAL A 57 -12.42 15.00 -18.16
N PHE A 58 -11.20 15.35 -17.74
CA PHE A 58 -10.10 15.63 -18.66
C PHE A 58 -9.74 14.41 -19.51
N GLY A 59 -9.61 13.23 -18.89
CA GLY A 59 -9.36 11.99 -19.60
C GLY A 59 -10.50 11.62 -20.56
N GLY A 60 -11.76 11.74 -20.12
CA GLY A 60 -12.92 11.44 -20.96
C GLY A 60 -13.07 12.37 -22.15
N VAL A 61 -12.84 13.68 -21.98
CA VAL A 61 -12.84 14.65 -23.10
C VAL A 61 -11.72 14.34 -24.09
N VAL A 62 -10.51 14.06 -23.60
CA VAL A 62 -9.38 13.67 -24.46
C VAL A 62 -9.67 12.38 -25.21
N GLN A 63 -10.24 11.36 -24.55
CA GLN A 63 -10.68 10.14 -25.22
C GLN A 63 -11.74 10.43 -26.28
N GLY A 64 -12.71 11.29 -25.98
CA GLY A 64 -13.78 11.67 -26.90
C GLY A 64 -13.28 12.37 -28.16
N VAL A 65 -12.30 13.27 -28.02
CA VAL A 65 -11.74 14.07 -29.11
C VAL A 65 -10.69 13.29 -29.90
N THR A 66 -9.81 12.58 -29.21
CA THR A 66 -8.62 11.96 -29.82
C THR A 66 -8.79 10.48 -30.11
N GLN A 67 -9.78 9.80 -29.53
CA GLN A 67 -9.97 8.35 -29.61
C GLN A 67 -8.72 7.55 -29.19
N ASP A 68 -7.90 8.12 -28.30
CA ASP A 68 -6.64 7.53 -27.84
C ASP A 68 -6.68 7.24 -26.32
N PRO A 69 -6.91 5.98 -25.91
CA PRO A 69 -7.05 5.61 -24.51
C PRO A 69 -5.76 5.82 -23.72
N LEU A 70 -4.60 5.68 -24.36
CA LEU A 70 -3.32 5.92 -23.70
C LEU A 70 -3.17 7.41 -23.38
N LEU A 71 -3.45 8.29 -24.35
CA LEU A 71 -3.38 9.74 -24.12
C LEU A 71 -4.40 10.20 -23.07
N ALA A 72 -5.63 9.66 -23.10
CA ALA A 72 -6.67 9.94 -22.12
C ALA A 72 -6.26 9.57 -20.68
N ILE A 73 -5.72 8.35 -20.49
CA ILE A 73 -5.17 7.90 -19.21
C ILE A 73 -4.02 8.84 -18.80
N LEU A 74 -3.15 9.18 -19.74
CA LEU A 74 -1.98 10.00 -19.44
C LEU A 74 -2.39 11.38 -18.92
N VAL A 75 -3.36 12.04 -19.56
CA VAL A 75 -3.89 13.34 -19.15
C VAL A 75 -4.60 13.27 -17.80
N GLY A 76 -5.46 12.28 -17.59
CA GLY A 76 -6.17 12.11 -16.31
C GLY A 76 -5.20 11.94 -15.13
N LEU A 77 -4.18 11.09 -15.28
CA LEU A 77 -3.13 10.91 -14.27
C LEU A 77 -2.27 12.17 -14.09
N CYS A 78 -1.96 12.91 -15.16
CA CYS A 78 -1.23 14.18 -15.07
C CYS A 78 -1.94 15.17 -14.14
N TRP A 79 -3.26 15.30 -14.33
CA TRP A 79 -4.09 16.15 -13.47
C TRP A 79 -4.01 15.72 -12.00
N LEU A 80 -4.13 14.42 -11.71
CA LEU A 80 -3.98 13.90 -10.35
C LEU A 80 -2.61 14.19 -9.76
N MET A 81 -1.55 14.10 -10.55
CA MET A 81 -0.19 14.42 -10.11
C MET A 81 -0.02 15.91 -9.82
N ILE A 82 -0.55 16.80 -10.67
CA ILE A 82 -0.56 18.25 -10.44
C ILE A 82 -1.28 18.58 -9.13
N TYR A 83 -2.47 18.02 -8.94
CA TYR A 83 -3.23 18.21 -7.71
C TYR A 83 -2.47 17.66 -6.50
N SER A 84 -1.88 16.48 -6.60
CA SER A 84 -1.10 15.88 -5.53
C SER A 84 0.07 16.79 -5.12
N VAL A 85 0.87 17.28 -6.09
CA VAL A 85 1.97 18.24 -5.84
C VAL A 85 1.46 19.49 -5.12
N TRP A 86 0.30 20.02 -5.53
CA TRP A 86 -0.31 21.17 -4.89
C TRP A 86 -0.71 20.88 -3.44
N THR A 87 -1.30 19.71 -3.16
CA THR A 87 -1.74 19.31 -1.81
C THR A 87 -0.55 19.13 -0.87
N ILE A 88 0.50 18.43 -1.29
CA ILE A 88 1.66 18.11 -0.45
C ILE A 88 2.79 19.15 -0.54
N ARG A 89 2.55 20.34 -1.12
CA ARG A 89 3.58 21.38 -1.37
C ARG A 89 4.29 21.89 -0.12
N GLU A 90 3.67 21.73 1.05
CA GLU A 90 4.22 22.14 2.34
C GLU A 90 5.09 21.03 2.98
N SER A 91 5.13 19.84 2.39
CA SER A 91 6.05 18.76 2.74
C SER A 91 7.27 18.80 1.83
N PRO A 92 8.47 19.19 2.33
CA PRO A 92 9.60 19.56 1.46
C PRO A 92 10.08 18.40 0.58
N VAL A 93 10.29 17.22 1.16
CA VAL A 93 10.82 16.05 0.42
C VAL A 93 9.79 15.45 -0.51
N TRP A 94 8.56 15.27 -0.04
CA TRP A 94 7.46 14.76 -0.86
C TRP A 94 7.16 15.69 -2.04
N ARG A 95 7.17 17.01 -1.82
CA ARG A 95 6.99 18.00 -2.89
C ARG A 95 8.03 17.82 -3.99
N GLU A 96 9.31 17.76 -3.61
CA GLU A 96 10.42 17.64 -4.57
C GLU A 96 10.37 16.32 -5.34
N LEU A 97 10.08 15.21 -4.65
CA LEU A 97 9.91 13.90 -5.29
C LEU A 97 8.72 13.88 -6.25
N MET A 98 7.57 14.43 -5.84
CA MET A 98 6.38 14.48 -6.70
C MET A 98 6.54 15.47 -7.85
N LEU A 99 7.28 16.58 -7.66
CA LEU A 99 7.60 17.51 -8.73
C LEU A 99 8.54 16.86 -9.76
N ALA A 100 9.57 16.14 -9.32
CA ALA A 100 10.43 15.36 -10.22
C ALA A 100 9.62 14.33 -11.02
N SER A 101 8.73 13.60 -10.36
CA SER A 101 7.81 12.66 -11.02
C SER A 101 6.91 13.35 -12.03
N LEU A 102 6.28 14.48 -11.67
CA LEU A 102 5.36 15.22 -12.52
C LEU A 102 6.06 15.76 -13.78
N ILE A 103 7.23 16.40 -13.63
CA ILE A 103 7.96 16.94 -14.78
C ILE A 103 8.37 15.81 -15.74
N SER A 104 8.87 14.70 -15.20
CA SER A 104 9.25 13.53 -15.99
C SER A 104 8.04 12.93 -16.71
N TYR A 105 6.91 12.85 -16.02
CA TYR A 105 5.65 12.37 -16.57
C TYR A 105 5.11 13.28 -17.69
N ILE A 106 5.22 14.61 -17.53
CA ILE A 106 4.83 15.59 -18.55
C ILE A 106 5.61 15.36 -19.85
N VAL A 107 6.88 14.95 -19.79
CA VAL A 107 7.67 14.64 -20.99
C VAL A 107 7.03 13.51 -21.78
N VAL A 108 6.59 12.43 -21.11
CA VAL A 108 5.88 11.31 -21.74
C VAL A 108 4.57 11.78 -22.36
N LEU A 109 3.80 12.59 -21.62
CA LEU A 109 2.54 13.16 -22.09
C LEU A 109 2.73 14.02 -23.35
N ILE A 110 3.74 14.89 -23.36
CA ILE A 110 4.09 15.72 -24.53
C ILE A 110 4.43 14.84 -25.72
N GLY A 111 5.27 13.82 -25.53
CA GLY A 111 5.64 12.86 -26.58
C GLY A 111 4.43 12.18 -27.22
N ARG A 112 3.50 11.66 -26.39
CA ARG A 112 2.28 11.01 -26.89
C ARG A 112 1.34 12.01 -27.56
N THR A 113 1.25 13.23 -27.04
CA THR A 113 0.42 14.29 -27.65
C THR A 113 0.96 14.66 -29.03
N ILE A 114 2.28 14.84 -29.18
CA ILE A 114 2.93 15.11 -30.47
C ILE A 114 2.65 13.98 -31.45
N GLN A 115 2.83 12.73 -31.02
CA GLN A 115 2.49 11.55 -31.83
C GLN A 115 1.05 11.64 -32.34
N ARG A 116 0.07 11.82 -31.45
CA ARG A 116 -1.34 11.80 -31.83
C ARG A 116 -1.72 12.97 -32.74
N VAL A 117 -1.18 14.17 -32.48
CA VAL A 117 -1.40 15.34 -33.33
C VAL A 117 -0.83 15.11 -34.74
N MET A 118 0.35 14.50 -34.85
CA MET A 118 0.93 14.12 -36.14
C MET A 118 0.06 13.09 -36.87
N GLU A 119 -0.38 12.04 -36.18
CA GLU A 119 -1.26 11.01 -36.73
C GLU A 119 -2.57 11.60 -37.30
N MET A 120 -3.22 12.48 -36.53
CA MET A 120 -4.44 13.16 -36.96
C MET A 120 -4.20 14.09 -38.16
N TRP A 121 -3.08 14.82 -38.16
CA TRP A 121 -2.72 15.72 -39.25
C TRP A 121 -2.38 14.96 -40.54
N VAL A 122 -1.67 13.84 -40.43
CA VAL A 122 -1.35 12.94 -41.54
C VAL A 122 -2.61 12.33 -42.13
N ALA A 123 -3.51 11.80 -41.28
CA ALA A 123 -4.79 11.27 -41.70
C ALA A 123 -5.63 12.32 -42.44
N TYR A 124 -5.67 13.56 -41.92
CA TYR A 124 -6.36 14.67 -42.56
C TYR A 124 -5.78 15.05 -43.93
N ARG A 125 -4.45 14.96 -44.09
CA ARG A 125 -3.75 15.27 -45.35
C ARG A 125 -3.69 14.09 -46.33
N GLY A 126 -4.07 12.89 -45.91
CA GLY A 126 -3.98 11.67 -46.72
C GLY A 126 -2.55 11.14 -46.92
N TYR A 127 -1.60 11.50 -46.05
CA TYR A 127 -0.25 10.92 -46.11
C TYR A 127 -0.22 9.53 -45.47
N ASN A 128 0.82 8.74 -45.78
CA ASN A 128 1.06 7.48 -45.07
C ASN A 128 1.63 7.77 -43.68
N ILE A 129 0.93 7.28 -42.64
CA ILE A 129 1.24 7.51 -41.23
C ILE A 129 2.56 6.88 -40.80
N GLU A 130 2.94 5.77 -41.42
CA GLU A 130 4.14 4.99 -41.09
C GLU A 130 5.41 5.68 -41.61
N THR A 131 5.30 6.38 -42.75
CA THR A 131 6.45 7.00 -43.41
C THR A 131 6.54 8.50 -43.23
N TYR A 132 5.49 9.15 -42.72
CA TYR A 132 5.51 10.58 -42.49
C TYR A 132 6.45 10.96 -41.34
N THR A 133 7.43 11.82 -41.64
CA THR A 133 8.37 12.34 -40.66
C THR A 133 8.26 13.85 -40.51
N ARG A 134 8.50 14.33 -39.29
CA ARG A 134 8.69 15.76 -38.99
C ARG A 134 10.00 15.91 -38.24
N TRP A 135 10.88 16.78 -38.73
CA TRP A 135 12.28 16.88 -38.25
C TRP A 135 13.05 15.55 -38.32
N GLY A 136 12.73 14.71 -39.31
CA GLY A 136 13.37 13.41 -39.51
C GLY A 136 12.88 12.30 -38.57
N LEU A 137 11.83 12.54 -37.77
CA LEU A 137 11.27 11.56 -36.84
C LEU A 137 9.79 11.27 -37.14
N THR A 138 9.38 10.01 -37.04
CA THR A 138 7.97 9.62 -37.07
C THR A 138 7.28 9.98 -35.74
N GLY A 139 5.95 10.04 -35.72
CA GLY A 139 5.19 10.28 -34.49
C GLY A 139 5.53 9.26 -33.39
N GLN A 140 5.72 7.99 -33.79
CA GLN A 140 6.13 6.93 -32.88
C GLN A 140 7.49 7.20 -32.23
N GLN A 141 8.47 7.66 -33.01
CA GLN A 141 9.81 7.96 -32.50
C GLN A 141 9.80 9.10 -31.48
N PHE A 142 8.97 10.14 -31.68
CA PHE A 142 8.79 11.20 -30.68
C PHE A 142 8.31 10.65 -29.33
N PHE A 143 7.31 9.76 -29.36
CA PHE A 143 6.81 9.14 -28.13
C PHE A 143 7.83 8.17 -27.52
N GLY A 144 8.48 7.34 -28.34
CA GLY A 144 9.54 6.43 -27.90
C GLY A 144 10.70 7.16 -27.20
N ILE A 145 11.17 8.29 -27.76
CA ILE A 145 12.22 9.12 -27.16
C ILE A 145 11.74 9.65 -25.80
N SER A 146 10.53 10.21 -25.76
CA SER A 146 9.96 10.77 -24.54
C SER A 146 9.81 9.72 -23.43
N TRP A 147 9.37 8.51 -23.79
CA TRP A 147 9.25 7.38 -22.87
C TRP A 147 10.60 6.87 -22.34
N ASN A 148 11.64 6.79 -23.17
CA ASN A 148 12.92 6.28 -22.67
C ASN A 148 13.72 7.34 -21.91
N ILE A 149 13.50 8.64 -22.18
CA ILE A 149 14.22 9.73 -21.51
C ILE A 149 13.60 10.11 -20.15
N PHE A 150 12.30 9.89 -19.91
CA PHE A 150 11.64 10.38 -18.68
C PHE A 150 12.34 9.91 -17.41
N ILE A 151 12.83 8.66 -17.37
CA ILE A 151 13.50 8.13 -16.19
C ILE A 151 14.79 8.91 -15.91
N TYR A 152 15.57 9.25 -16.94
CA TYR A 152 16.78 10.05 -16.78
C TYR A 152 16.47 11.47 -16.32
N ILE A 153 15.39 12.08 -16.83
CA ILE A 153 14.90 13.39 -16.36
C ILE A 153 14.54 13.31 -14.87
N PHE A 154 13.83 12.26 -14.45
CA PHE A 154 13.50 12.03 -13.06
C PHE A 154 14.77 11.95 -12.18
N PHE A 155 15.77 11.17 -12.61
CA PHE A 155 17.04 11.05 -11.91
C PHE A 155 17.79 12.39 -11.81
N ILE A 156 17.88 13.14 -12.92
CA ILE A 156 18.54 14.45 -12.94
C ILE A 156 17.84 15.43 -11.99
N LEU A 157 16.51 15.50 -12.02
CA LEU A 157 15.74 16.37 -11.12
C LEU A 157 15.92 15.99 -9.65
N CYS A 158 15.91 14.69 -9.34
CA CYS A 158 16.18 14.24 -7.98
C CYS A 158 17.62 14.54 -7.52
N ILE A 159 18.61 14.49 -8.42
CA ILE A 159 19.98 14.93 -8.12
C ILE A 159 20.00 16.45 -7.86
N ILE A 160 19.26 17.24 -8.64
CA ILE A 160 19.16 18.70 -8.43
C ILE A 160 18.52 19.01 -7.08
N PHE A 161 17.43 18.32 -6.70
CA PHE A 161 16.72 18.59 -5.45
C PHE A 161 17.46 18.09 -4.20
N PHE A 162 18.01 16.87 -4.24
CA PHE A 162 18.55 16.20 -3.05
C PHE A 162 20.08 16.04 -3.05
N GLY A 163 20.76 16.38 -4.15
CA GLY A 163 22.21 16.33 -4.28
C GLY A 163 22.80 14.94 -3.98
N ARG A 164 23.87 14.94 -3.17
CA ARG A 164 24.61 13.72 -2.80
C ARG A 164 23.75 12.69 -2.06
N ARG A 165 22.68 13.11 -1.36
CA ARG A 165 21.79 12.19 -0.63
C ARG A 165 21.05 11.28 -1.59
N PHE A 166 20.46 11.83 -2.64
CA PHE A 166 19.80 11.01 -3.65
C PHE A 166 20.76 10.09 -4.39
N PHE A 167 22.03 10.47 -4.56
CA PHE A 167 23.01 9.53 -5.10
C PHE A 167 23.29 8.36 -4.14
N LEU A 168 23.33 8.60 -2.83
CA LEU A 168 23.46 7.54 -1.84
C LEU A 168 22.23 6.64 -1.81
N VAL A 169 21.02 7.22 -1.85
CA VAL A 169 19.76 6.45 -1.87
C VAL A 169 19.59 5.69 -3.19
N SER A 170 19.80 6.32 -4.33
CA SER A 170 19.66 5.68 -5.65
C SER A 170 20.66 4.55 -5.88
N ARG A 171 21.90 4.72 -5.39
CA ARG A 171 22.87 3.62 -5.33
C ARG A 171 22.33 2.43 -4.57
N LEU A 172 21.65 2.65 -3.45
CA LEU A 172 21.09 1.60 -2.58
C LEU A 172 19.80 1.00 -3.12
N THR A 173 19.01 1.75 -3.90
CA THR A 173 17.71 1.28 -4.39
C THR A 173 17.80 0.44 -5.65
N SER A 174 18.65 0.77 -6.64
CA SER A 174 18.78 -0.07 -7.84
C SER A 174 19.94 0.30 -8.79
N PRO A 175 20.80 -0.66 -9.20
CA PRO A 175 21.75 -0.51 -10.31
C PRO A 175 21.11 -0.38 -11.70
N GLN A 176 19.79 -0.53 -11.84
CA GLN A 176 19.08 -0.64 -13.12
C GLN A 176 19.34 0.52 -14.08
N VAL A 177 19.60 1.74 -13.60
CA VAL A 177 19.90 2.89 -14.48
C VAL A 177 21.12 2.64 -15.36
N ILE A 178 22.15 1.97 -14.83
CA ILE A 178 23.34 1.62 -15.61
C ILE A 178 23.02 0.52 -16.62
N TYR A 179 22.15 -0.43 -16.26
CA TYR A 179 21.71 -1.46 -17.20
C TYR A 179 20.92 -0.84 -18.35
N LEU A 180 20.01 0.08 -18.06
CA LEU A 180 19.25 0.84 -19.08
C LEU A 180 20.19 1.65 -19.99
N LEU A 181 21.23 2.29 -19.42
CA LEU A 181 22.22 3.03 -20.20
C LEU A 181 23.01 2.09 -21.14
N LEU A 182 23.45 0.93 -20.64
CA LEU A 182 24.20 -0.04 -21.45
C LEU A 182 23.34 -0.68 -22.54
N PHE A 183 22.05 -0.91 -22.28
CA PHE A 183 21.10 -1.31 -23.32
C PHE A 183 20.96 -0.23 -24.39
N ALA A 184 20.78 1.04 -24.00
CA ALA A 184 20.73 2.15 -24.95
C ALA A 184 22.01 2.25 -25.80
N LEU A 185 23.19 2.10 -25.19
CA LEU A 185 24.46 2.08 -25.93
C LEU A 185 24.54 0.91 -26.91
N SER A 186 24.03 -0.26 -26.55
CA SER A 186 24.03 -1.44 -27.42
C SER A 186 23.11 -1.23 -28.64
N TYR A 187 21.97 -0.55 -28.45
CA TYR A 187 21.11 -0.10 -29.55
C TYR A 187 21.82 0.88 -30.48
N VAL A 188 22.56 1.86 -29.92
CA VAL A 188 23.35 2.81 -30.72
C VAL A 188 24.40 2.08 -31.56
N VAL A 189 25.08 1.08 -30.99
CA VAL A 189 26.05 0.25 -31.73
C VAL A 189 25.38 -0.48 -32.88
N LEU A 190 24.23 -1.15 -32.67
CA LEU A 190 23.50 -1.79 -33.78
C LEU A 190 23.08 -0.78 -34.85
N TYR A 191 22.55 0.37 -34.44
CA TYR A 191 22.07 1.40 -35.36
C TYR A 191 23.18 1.95 -36.26
N GLN A 192 24.42 2.05 -35.78
CA GLN A 192 25.57 2.45 -36.60
C GLN A 192 25.80 1.52 -37.80
N PHE A 193 25.36 0.26 -37.72
CA PHE A 193 25.49 -0.71 -38.80
C PHE A 193 24.31 -0.71 -39.79
N SER A 194 23.19 0.00 -39.53
CA SER A 194 22.03 -0.03 -40.45
C SER A 194 21.91 1.08 -41.48
N GLY A 195 22.55 2.24 -41.30
CA GLY A 195 22.25 3.40 -42.14
C GLY A 195 20.77 3.79 -42.09
N ASP A 196 20.20 4.26 -43.21
CA ASP A 196 18.84 4.86 -43.26
C ASP A 196 17.67 3.85 -43.16
N LYS A 197 17.94 2.54 -43.04
CA LYS A 197 16.91 1.47 -43.14
C LYS A 197 16.36 0.96 -41.80
N GLY A 198 16.76 1.57 -40.68
CA GLY A 198 16.41 1.08 -39.32
C GLY A 198 17.25 -0.13 -38.88
N ILE A 199 17.18 -0.53 -37.60
CA ILE A 199 18.11 -1.49 -36.96
C ILE A 199 18.37 -2.72 -37.84
N PRO A 200 19.64 -3.08 -38.13
CA PRO A 200 19.93 -4.15 -39.08
C PRO A 200 19.71 -5.50 -38.41
N THR A 201 19.00 -6.39 -39.10
CA THR A 201 18.90 -7.81 -38.73
C THR A 201 19.75 -8.62 -39.70
N PHE A 202 20.78 -9.27 -39.17
CA PHE A 202 21.69 -10.10 -39.97
C PHE A 202 21.15 -11.53 -40.02
N TYR A 203 20.74 -11.98 -41.20
CA TYR A 203 20.24 -13.34 -41.40
C TYR A 203 21.39 -14.31 -41.68
N TYR A 204 21.35 -15.47 -41.01
CA TYR A 204 22.29 -16.54 -41.30
C TYR A 204 21.84 -17.30 -42.55
N GLY A 205 22.78 -17.63 -43.44
CA GLY A 205 22.47 -18.37 -44.66
C GLY A 205 21.87 -19.75 -44.38
N GLY A 206 20.84 -20.13 -45.14
CA GLY A 206 20.21 -21.46 -45.08
C GLY A 206 18.97 -21.58 -44.19
N LEU A 207 18.53 -20.50 -43.55
CA LEU A 207 17.27 -20.42 -42.81
C LEU A 207 16.26 -19.55 -43.55
N ASP A 208 14.99 -19.99 -43.59
CA ASP A 208 13.89 -19.17 -44.08
C ASP A 208 13.73 -17.91 -43.21
N GLN A 209 13.46 -16.77 -43.84
CA GLN A 209 13.42 -15.48 -43.15
C GLN A 209 12.31 -15.43 -42.09
N ALA A 210 11.12 -15.96 -42.38
CA ALA A 210 10.02 -15.96 -41.43
C ALA A 210 10.30 -16.84 -40.20
N VAL A 211 11.11 -17.89 -40.39
CA VAL A 211 11.62 -18.72 -39.29
C VAL A 211 12.71 -17.98 -38.51
N ALA A 212 13.64 -17.33 -39.19
CA ALA A 212 14.74 -16.59 -38.58
C ALA A 212 14.25 -15.43 -37.69
N ASP A 213 13.16 -14.76 -38.09
CA ASP A 213 12.55 -13.66 -37.32
C ASP A 213 11.93 -14.11 -36.01
N ARG A 214 11.50 -15.38 -35.92
CA ARG A 214 10.82 -15.93 -34.74
C ARG A 214 11.71 -16.81 -33.88
N LEU A 215 12.84 -17.27 -34.41
CA LEU A 215 13.77 -18.14 -33.72
C LEU A 215 14.93 -17.33 -33.12
N LEU A 216 15.18 -17.51 -31.83
CA LEU A 216 16.35 -16.92 -31.18
C LEU A 216 17.63 -17.45 -31.83
N PHE A 217 18.56 -16.55 -32.20
CA PHE A 217 19.75 -16.87 -32.98
C PHE A 217 19.50 -17.43 -34.39
N GLY A 218 18.26 -17.39 -34.91
CA GLY A 218 17.99 -17.59 -36.34
C GLY A 218 18.43 -16.38 -37.20
N SER A 219 18.54 -15.22 -36.55
CA SER A 219 19.12 -13.98 -37.05
C SER A 219 19.88 -13.30 -35.91
N PHE A 220 20.69 -12.29 -36.23
CA PHE A 220 21.33 -11.43 -35.23
C PHE A 220 20.74 -10.02 -35.32
N GLY A 221 20.05 -9.58 -34.27
CA GLY A 221 19.47 -8.24 -34.18
C GLY A 221 19.39 -7.73 -32.74
N THR A 222 18.31 -7.02 -32.43
CA THR A 222 18.08 -6.39 -31.10
C THR A 222 18.05 -7.42 -29.97
N TYR A 223 17.37 -8.54 -30.17
CA TYR A 223 17.27 -9.62 -29.19
C TYR A 223 18.64 -10.20 -28.81
N GLU A 224 19.43 -10.57 -29.81
CA GLU A 224 20.73 -11.21 -29.60
C GLU A 224 21.73 -10.26 -28.96
N ILE A 225 21.76 -8.98 -29.35
CA ILE A 225 22.66 -8.01 -28.70
C ILE A 225 22.24 -7.73 -27.25
N MET A 226 20.94 -7.71 -26.93
CA MET A 226 20.46 -7.54 -25.56
C MET A 226 20.89 -8.72 -24.67
N ILE A 227 20.80 -9.94 -25.21
CA ILE A 227 21.28 -11.14 -24.51
C ILE A 227 22.79 -11.07 -24.28
N LEU A 228 23.57 -10.69 -25.30
CA LEU A 228 25.01 -10.52 -25.17
C LEU A 228 25.37 -9.47 -24.11
N THR A 229 24.67 -8.34 -24.11
CA THR A 229 24.86 -7.25 -23.14
C THR A 229 24.55 -7.72 -21.72
N ASN A 230 23.45 -8.44 -21.53
CA ASN A 230 23.10 -9.07 -20.25
C ASN A 230 24.15 -10.07 -19.77
N PHE A 231 24.72 -10.86 -20.69
CA PHE A 231 25.78 -11.80 -20.38
C PHE A 231 27.07 -11.08 -19.94
N VAL A 232 27.49 -10.04 -20.67
CA VAL A 232 28.64 -9.21 -20.29
C VAL A 232 28.41 -8.57 -18.91
N LEU A 233 27.23 -7.99 -18.70
CA LEU A 233 26.82 -7.41 -17.42
C LEU A 233 26.89 -8.41 -16.26
N TYR A 234 26.43 -9.63 -16.50
CA TYR A 234 26.52 -10.71 -15.52
C TYR A 234 27.98 -11.00 -15.13
N LEU A 235 28.88 -11.12 -16.12
CA LEU A 235 30.30 -11.40 -15.88
C LEU A 235 30.99 -10.29 -15.06
N ILE A 236 30.69 -9.03 -15.36
CA ILE A 236 31.31 -7.87 -14.68
C ILE A 236 30.54 -7.40 -13.44
N SER A 237 29.40 -8.02 -13.12
CA SER A 237 28.49 -7.58 -12.04
C SER A 237 29.18 -7.45 -10.69
N GLY A 238 30.09 -8.35 -10.34
CA GLY A 238 30.80 -8.33 -9.06
C GLY A 238 31.63 -7.05 -8.85
N PRO A 239 32.62 -6.76 -9.72
CA PRO A 239 33.37 -5.51 -9.70
C PRO A 239 32.50 -4.26 -9.87
N LEU A 240 31.55 -4.29 -10.81
CA LEU A 240 30.68 -3.16 -11.12
C LEU A 240 29.85 -2.75 -9.90
N LEU A 241 29.12 -3.68 -9.29
CA LEU A 241 28.29 -3.42 -8.12
C LEU A 241 29.14 -3.04 -6.91
N HIS A 242 30.33 -3.64 -6.75
CA HIS A 242 31.25 -3.26 -5.68
C HIS A 242 31.64 -1.76 -5.75
N LEU A 243 31.90 -1.26 -6.95
CA LEU A 243 32.19 0.16 -7.19
C LEU A 243 30.94 1.03 -6.97
N MET A 244 29.81 0.66 -7.58
CA MET A 244 28.57 1.44 -7.54
C MET A 244 28.03 1.64 -6.12
N PHE A 245 27.96 0.56 -5.35
CA PHE A 245 27.49 0.61 -3.96
C PHE A 245 28.57 1.16 -3.00
N GLY A 246 29.79 1.44 -3.48
CA GLY A 246 30.90 1.92 -2.65
C GLY A 246 31.26 0.94 -1.54
N VAL A 247 31.27 -0.35 -1.85
CA VAL A 247 31.46 -1.43 -0.87
C VAL A 247 32.88 -1.38 -0.32
N LYS A 248 33.01 -1.21 1.00
CA LYS A 248 34.30 -1.25 1.71
C LYS A 248 34.54 -2.62 2.31
N LYS A 249 35.77 -3.12 2.28
CA LYS A 249 36.12 -4.42 2.87
C LYS A 249 35.91 -4.40 4.39
N VAL A 250 35.27 -5.45 4.92
CA VAL A 250 35.11 -5.63 6.38
C VAL A 250 36.44 -6.10 6.99
N LYS A 251 36.79 -5.51 8.14
CA LYS A 251 37.94 -5.93 8.98
C LYS A 251 37.50 -6.55 10.31
N ASP A 252 36.22 -6.44 10.66
CA ASP A 252 35.67 -7.00 11.89
C ASP A 252 35.77 -8.53 11.89
N LYS A 253 36.54 -9.07 12.84
CA LYS A 253 36.77 -10.51 13.00
C LYS A 253 35.47 -11.26 13.36
N ARG A 254 34.54 -10.63 14.07
CA ARG A 254 33.23 -11.21 14.43
C ARG A 254 32.44 -11.53 13.16
N VAL A 255 32.19 -10.52 12.34
CA VAL A 255 31.42 -10.66 11.10
C VAL A 255 32.10 -11.63 10.14
N LEU A 256 33.42 -11.53 9.96
CA LEU A 256 34.18 -12.44 9.09
C LEU A 256 34.09 -13.90 9.59
N GLY A 257 34.22 -14.12 10.90
CA GLY A 257 34.10 -15.46 11.50
C GLY A 257 32.72 -16.06 11.32
N LEU A 258 31.65 -15.27 11.53
CA LEU A 258 30.26 -15.72 11.34
C LEU A 258 29.94 -16.04 9.87
N VAL A 259 30.38 -15.20 8.93
CA VAL A 259 30.20 -15.48 7.49
C VAL A 259 30.97 -16.72 7.08
N GLU A 260 32.15 -16.95 7.64
CA GLU A 260 32.95 -18.14 7.38
C GLU A 260 32.31 -19.41 7.97
N GLU A 261 31.73 -19.32 9.18
CA GLU A 261 30.91 -20.38 9.78
C GLU A 261 29.76 -20.78 8.85
N VAL A 262 29.01 -19.79 8.36
CA VAL A 262 27.89 -19.98 7.42
C VAL A 262 28.39 -20.60 6.11
N ARG A 263 29.49 -20.09 5.55
CA ARG A 263 30.12 -20.62 4.32
C ARG A 263 30.42 -22.11 4.44
N HIS A 264 31.01 -22.52 5.55
CA HIS A 264 31.35 -23.91 5.82
C HIS A 264 30.11 -24.78 5.95
N LYS A 265 29.10 -24.36 6.72
CA LYS A 265 27.85 -25.12 6.85
C LYS A 265 27.09 -25.26 5.53
N LEU A 266 27.15 -24.25 4.66
CA LEU A 266 26.56 -24.31 3.32
C LEU A 266 27.40 -25.11 2.31
N GLY A 267 28.63 -25.52 2.66
CA GLY A 267 29.50 -26.29 1.76
C GLY A 267 30.06 -25.46 0.58
N ILE A 268 30.17 -24.14 0.74
CA ILE A 268 30.69 -23.25 -0.31
C ILE A 268 32.22 -23.30 -0.29
N LYS A 269 32.86 -23.95 -1.28
CA LYS A 269 34.32 -24.10 -1.33
C LYS A 269 35.08 -22.80 -1.65
N SER A 270 34.51 -21.97 -2.52
CA SER A 270 35.09 -20.70 -2.97
C SER A 270 35.14 -19.65 -1.86
N LYS A 271 36.17 -18.80 -1.86
CA LYS A 271 36.29 -17.66 -0.95
C LYS A 271 35.16 -16.66 -1.17
N ILE A 272 34.59 -16.15 -0.07
CA ILE A 272 33.58 -15.09 -0.10
C ILE A 272 34.26 -13.75 0.23
N ARG A 273 34.01 -12.72 -0.57
CA ARG A 273 34.46 -11.36 -0.27
C ARG A 273 33.39 -10.65 0.55
N VAL A 274 33.71 -10.31 1.79
CA VAL A 274 32.79 -9.65 2.72
C VAL A 274 33.04 -8.14 2.73
N GLY A 275 31.97 -7.39 2.47
CA GLY A 275 31.97 -5.93 2.40
C GLY A 275 30.94 -5.29 3.33
N LYS A 276 31.10 -3.99 3.55
CA LYS A 276 30.14 -3.13 4.21
C LYS A 276 29.84 -1.89 3.38
N VAL A 277 28.60 -1.45 3.42
CA VAL A 277 28.13 -0.19 2.85
C VAL A 277 27.56 0.64 3.99
N LYS A 278 28.07 1.85 4.17
CA LYS A 278 27.56 2.75 5.21
C LYS A 278 26.24 3.34 4.74
N ALA A 279 25.13 2.84 5.28
CA ALA A 279 23.78 3.23 4.90
C ALA A 279 22.86 3.27 6.11
N PRO A 280 21.88 4.19 6.18
CA PRO A 280 20.90 4.25 7.27
C PRO A 280 19.82 3.16 7.17
N ILE A 281 20.11 2.02 6.53
CA ILE A 281 19.22 0.86 6.32
C ILE A 281 19.93 -0.36 6.88
N LEU A 282 19.19 -1.26 7.52
CA LEU A 282 19.70 -2.55 7.97
C LEU A 282 19.33 -3.60 6.92
N ASN A 283 20.29 -4.04 6.10
CA ASN A 283 20.05 -5.02 5.03
C ASN A 283 21.38 -5.70 4.62
N ALA A 284 21.34 -6.82 3.91
CA ALA A 284 22.52 -7.35 3.23
C ALA A 284 22.13 -7.97 1.90
N PHE A 285 23.08 -8.07 0.98
CA PHE A 285 22.83 -8.69 -0.32
C PHE A 285 24.07 -9.45 -0.80
N ALA A 286 23.84 -10.60 -1.42
CA ALA A 286 24.86 -11.30 -2.21
C ALA A 286 24.85 -10.84 -3.66
N PHE A 287 26.03 -10.72 -4.25
CA PHE A 287 26.18 -10.26 -5.62
C PHE A 287 27.43 -10.80 -6.31
N GLY A 288 27.44 -10.67 -7.62
CA GLY A 288 28.49 -11.16 -8.52
C GLY A 288 28.11 -12.41 -9.29
N ALA A 289 28.95 -12.74 -10.26
CA ALA A 289 28.83 -13.96 -11.05
C ALA A 289 29.14 -15.21 -10.23
N PHE A 290 28.84 -16.39 -10.76
CA PHE A 290 29.08 -17.67 -10.10
C PHE A 290 30.53 -17.90 -9.61
N PHE A 291 31.51 -17.26 -10.26
CA PHE A 291 32.94 -17.33 -9.92
C PHE A 291 33.43 -16.19 -9.00
N ASP A 292 32.66 -15.10 -8.81
CA ASP A 292 33.02 -13.97 -7.95
C ASP A 292 31.95 -13.77 -6.87
N LYS A 293 32.07 -14.51 -5.77
CA LYS A 293 31.08 -14.51 -4.68
C LYS A 293 31.35 -13.39 -3.69
N ARG A 294 30.42 -12.45 -3.58
CA ARG A 294 30.51 -11.31 -2.67
C ARG A 294 29.23 -11.19 -1.83
N ILE A 295 29.39 -10.67 -0.62
CA ILE A 295 28.30 -10.25 0.25
C ILE A 295 28.61 -8.88 0.82
N ALA A 296 27.62 -7.99 0.86
CA ALA A 296 27.74 -6.68 1.48
C ALA A 296 26.67 -6.50 2.55
N PHE A 297 27.09 -6.10 3.75
CA PHE A 297 26.20 -5.65 4.82
C PHE A 297 25.99 -4.15 4.72
N MET A 298 24.73 -3.73 4.71
CA MET A 298 24.29 -2.35 4.72
C MET A 298 23.83 -2.02 6.14
N SER A 299 24.52 -1.08 6.77
CA SER A 299 24.16 -0.51 8.07
C SER A 299 24.95 0.77 8.32
N ARG A 300 24.60 1.52 9.37
CA ARG A 300 25.41 2.66 9.79
C ARG A 300 26.69 2.16 10.41
N GLU A 301 26.54 1.22 11.34
CA GLU A 301 27.62 0.53 12.03
C GLU A 301 27.35 -0.98 12.02
N LEU A 302 28.39 -1.82 11.98
CA LEU A 302 28.21 -3.28 11.84
C LEU A 302 27.65 -3.93 13.10
N GLU A 303 27.77 -3.23 14.22
CA GLU A 303 27.26 -3.55 15.54
C GLU A 303 25.71 -3.53 15.57
N ASP A 304 25.07 -2.86 14.61
CA ASP A 304 23.61 -2.89 14.43
C ASP A 304 23.09 -4.31 14.14
N PHE A 305 23.93 -5.19 13.57
CA PHE A 305 23.58 -6.59 13.35
C PHE A 305 23.93 -7.46 14.55
N THR A 306 22.93 -8.19 15.07
CA THR A 306 23.19 -9.28 16.03
C THR A 306 23.82 -10.48 15.31
N ASP A 307 24.46 -11.38 16.05
CA ASP A 307 25.07 -12.58 15.45
C ASP A 307 24.05 -13.46 14.73
N ASP A 308 22.83 -13.57 15.29
CA ASP A 308 21.70 -14.25 14.64
C ASP A 308 21.32 -13.54 13.34
N ASP A 309 21.34 -12.22 13.29
CA ASP A 309 21.04 -11.48 12.06
C ASP A 309 22.06 -11.75 10.97
N ILE A 310 23.35 -11.79 11.32
CA ILE A 310 24.42 -12.13 10.37
C ILE A 310 24.25 -13.57 9.89
N ARG A 311 24.04 -14.54 10.79
CA ARG A 311 23.88 -15.95 10.41
C ARG A 311 22.65 -16.19 9.53
N GLY A 312 21.52 -15.59 9.87
CA GLY A 312 20.26 -15.72 9.13
C GLY A 312 20.36 -15.08 7.75
N ILE A 313 20.72 -13.80 7.68
CA ILE A 313 20.78 -13.05 6.42
C ILE A 313 21.91 -13.57 5.53
N ALA A 314 23.13 -13.74 6.06
CA ALA A 314 24.22 -14.29 5.25
C ALA A 314 23.92 -15.73 4.80
N GLY A 315 23.25 -16.53 5.63
CA GLY A 315 22.78 -17.85 5.24
C GLY A 315 21.90 -17.81 3.99
N HIS A 316 20.89 -16.94 4.00
CA HIS A 316 19.98 -16.75 2.87
C HIS A 316 20.71 -16.25 1.62
N GLU A 317 21.43 -15.13 1.73
CA GLU A 317 22.13 -14.49 0.63
C GLU A 317 23.19 -15.41 -0.01
N LEU A 318 23.94 -16.15 0.80
CA LEU A 318 24.97 -17.06 0.28
C LEU A 318 24.39 -18.29 -0.41
N VAL A 319 23.16 -18.70 -0.09
CA VAL A 319 22.47 -19.74 -0.86
C VAL A 319 22.19 -19.27 -2.29
N HIS A 320 21.81 -18.00 -2.50
CA HIS A 320 21.63 -17.46 -3.86
C HIS A 320 22.93 -17.60 -4.67
N SER A 321 24.07 -17.31 -4.05
CA SER A 321 25.38 -17.49 -4.67
C SER A 321 25.77 -18.96 -4.87
N GLN A 322 25.47 -19.84 -3.90
CA GLN A 322 25.76 -21.27 -3.98
C GLN A 322 24.97 -21.97 -5.09
N LYS A 323 23.68 -21.66 -5.21
CA LYS A 323 22.77 -22.25 -6.20
C LYS A 323 22.72 -21.47 -7.51
N VAL A 324 23.57 -20.46 -7.64
CA VAL A 324 23.76 -19.66 -8.84
C VAL A 324 22.43 -19.05 -9.32
N HIS A 325 21.63 -18.55 -8.38
CA HIS A 325 20.32 -17.97 -8.68
C HIS A 325 20.42 -16.79 -9.66
N THR A 326 21.51 -16.02 -9.63
CA THR A 326 21.77 -14.95 -10.60
C THR A 326 21.92 -15.45 -12.04
N LEU A 327 22.50 -16.63 -12.26
CA LEU A 327 22.55 -17.27 -13.58
C LEU A 327 21.17 -17.79 -14.01
N TRP A 328 20.39 -18.34 -13.08
CA TRP A 328 19.01 -18.74 -13.38
C TRP A 328 18.15 -17.55 -13.80
N LEU A 329 18.32 -16.38 -13.17
CA LEU A 329 17.65 -15.15 -13.57
C LEU A 329 18.07 -14.69 -14.98
N LEU A 330 19.36 -14.81 -15.32
CA LEU A 330 19.84 -14.55 -16.68
C LEU A 330 19.18 -15.50 -17.70
N LEU A 331 19.10 -16.80 -17.38
CA LEU A 331 18.44 -17.79 -18.25
C LEU A 331 16.94 -17.51 -18.42
N ILE A 332 16.25 -17.13 -17.34
CA ILE A 332 14.83 -16.72 -17.40
C ILE A 332 14.68 -15.52 -18.33
N SER A 333 15.55 -14.51 -18.23
CA SER A 333 15.55 -13.35 -19.13
C SER A 333 15.77 -13.74 -20.60
N ILE A 334 16.69 -14.68 -20.87
CA ILE A 334 16.92 -15.20 -22.23
C ILE A 334 15.67 -15.92 -22.76
N VAL A 335 15.02 -16.76 -21.94
CA VAL A 335 13.77 -17.43 -22.31
C VAL A 335 12.66 -16.42 -22.56
N SER A 336 12.55 -15.37 -21.75
CA SER A 336 11.61 -14.27 -21.98
C SER A 336 11.85 -13.63 -23.35
N PHE A 337 13.10 -13.28 -23.69
CA PHE A 337 13.44 -12.76 -25.02
C PHE A 337 13.10 -13.76 -26.15
N ALA A 338 13.33 -15.06 -25.95
CA ALA A 338 12.96 -16.07 -26.93
C ALA A 338 11.44 -16.12 -27.17
N ILE A 339 10.63 -16.04 -26.11
CA ILE A 339 9.16 -16.00 -26.22
C ILE A 339 8.72 -14.70 -26.91
N THR A 340 9.28 -13.55 -26.52
CA THR A 340 8.94 -12.25 -27.11
C THR A 340 9.29 -12.21 -28.61
N LYS A 341 10.46 -12.76 -29.00
CA LYS A 341 10.86 -12.90 -30.41
C LYS A 341 9.95 -13.86 -31.17
N ALA A 342 9.59 -15.01 -30.58
CA ALA A 342 8.68 -15.97 -31.21
C ALA A 342 7.28 -15.39 -31.49
N LEU A 343 6.83 -14.44 -30.66
CA LEU A 343 5.59 -13.69 -30.84
C LEU A 343 5.73 -12.47 -31.76
N ALA A 344 6.92 -12.23 -32.33
CA ALA A 344 7.23 -11.06 -33.16
C ALA A 344 6.89 -9.72 -32.50
N LEU A 345 7.11 -9.63 -31.18
CA LEU A 345 6.91 -8.41 -30.42
C LEU A 345 8.17 -7.53 -30.44
N PRO A 346 8.13 -6.29 -29.92
CA PRO A 346 9.34 -5.50 -29.68
C PRO A 346 10.20 -6.14 -28.57
N ALA A 347 11.52 -6.14 -28.73
CA ALA A 347 12.47 -6.58 -27.71
C ALA A 347 12.47 -5.65 -26.50
N THR A 348 12.48 -4.33 -26.73
CA THR A 348 12.48 -3.32 -25.65
C THR A 348 11.70 -2.05 -26.05
N THR A 349 11.47 -1.15 -25.10
CA THR A 349 10.91 0.19 -25.39
C THR A 349 11.79 1.03 -26.31
N LEU A 350 13.07 0.67 -26.51
CA LEU A 350 13.98 1.37 -27.42
C LEU A 350 13.67 1.07 -28.90
N ASP A 351 12.99 -0.03 -29.21
CA ASP A 351 12.57 -0.31 -30.59
C ASP A 351 11.66 0.80 -31.12
N TYR A 352 10.81 1.39 -30.27
CA TYR A 352 9.98 2.53 -30.63
C TYR A 352 10.77 3.82 -30.98
N ILE A 353 12.09 3.86 -30.72
CA ILE A 353 12.99 4.95 -31.14
C ILE A 353 13.71 4.60 -32.45
N PHE A 354 14.28 3.40 -32.51
CA PHE A 354 15.23 3.02 -33.53
C PHE A 354 14.61 2.21 -34.69
N ASP A 355 13.39 1.72 -34.51
CA ASP A 355 12.56 1.11 -35.56
C ASP A 355 11.34 2.02 -35.84
N PRO A 356 11.26 2.64 -37.03
CA PRO A 356 10.14 3.50 -37.38
C PRO A 356 8.82 2.74 -37.60
N ASN A 357 8.86 1.42 -37.80
CA ASN A 357 7.71 0.59 -38.20
C ASN A 357 7.40 -0.51 -37.18
N VAL A 358 7.44 -0.19 -35.89
CA VAL A 358 7.01 -1.12 -34.84
C VAL A 358 5.52 -1.41 -34.99
N GLY A 359 5.17 -2.54 -35.60
CA GLY A 359 3.80 -2.95 -35.90
C GLY A 359 2.95 -3.34 -34.68
N PHE A 360 3.33 -2.93 -33.47
CA PHE A 360 2.63 -3.29 -32.22
C PHE A 360 2.41 -2.06 -31.35
N GLU A 361 1.16 -1.80 -30.97
CA GLU A 361 0.82 -0.61 -30.19
C GLU A 361 1.45 -0.64 -28.80
N PHE A 362 1.92 0.52 -28.36
CA PHE A 362 2.67 0.64 -27.11
C PHE A 362 1.87 0.25 -25.85
N LEU A 363 0.56 0.55 -25.81
CA LEU A 363 -0.27 0.19 -24.65
C LEU A 363 -0.31 -1.33 -24.45
N TRP A 364 -0.52 -2.09 -25.53
CA TRP A 364 -0.53 -3.55 -25.48
C TRP A 364 0.86 -4.11 -25.16
N TYR A 365 1.92 -3.49 -25.70
CA TYR A 365 3.29 -3.83 -25.36
C TYR A 365 3.55 -3.69 -23.85
N TYR A 366 3.13 -2.56 -23.28
CA TYR A 366 3.32 -2.27 -21.87
C TYR A 366 2.53 -3.26 -20.98
N LEU A 367 1.28 -3.55 -21.32
CA LEU A 367 0.46 -4.55 -20.61
C LEU A 367 1.04 -5.97 -20.71
N TYR A 368 1.54 -6.35 -21.88
CA TYR A 368 2.26 -7.62 -22.08
C TYR A 368 3.49 -7.71 -21.16
N ASN A 369 4.29 -6.66 -21.07
CA ASN A 369 5.47 -6.64 -20.21
C ASN A 369 5.13 -6.72 -18.72
N ILE A 370 4.05 -6.06 -18.26
CA ILE A 370 3.56 -6.21 -16.88
C ILE A 370 3.15 -7.66 -16.60
N ALA A 371 2.43 -8.28 -17.53
CA ALA A 371 2.01 -9.68 -17.40
C ALA A 371 3.22 -10.64 -17.39
N LEU A 372 4.19 -10.42 -18.30
CA LEU A 372 5.43 -11.19 -18.38
C LEU A 372 6.29 -11.03 -17.12
N LEU A 373 6.36 -9.82 -16.55
CA LEU A 373 7.05 -9.55 -15.29
C LEU A 373 6.38 -10.29 -14.12
N GLY A 374 5.05 -10.19 -14.00
CA GLY A 374 4.28 -10.91 -12.99
C GLY A 374 4.45 -12.42 -13.08
N PHE A 375 4.49 -12.96 -14.30
CA PHE A 375 4.81 -14.37 -14.56
C PHE A 375 6.26 -14.72 -14.17
N SER A 376 7.23 -13.88 -14.54
CA SER A 376 8.65 -14.08 -14.22
C SER A 376 8.90 -14.09 -12.70
N TYR A 377 8.17 -13.28 -11.94
CA TYR A 377 8.24 -13.26 -10.47
C TYR A 377 7.79 -14.57 -9.81
N ILE A 378 7.02 -15.43 -10.48
CA ILE A 378 6.74 -16.79 -9.99
C ILE A 378 8.05 -17.57 -9.83
N PHE A 379 8.96 -17.47 -10.80
CA PHE A 379 10.26 -18.13 -10.75
C PHE A 379 11.20 -17.45 -9.75
N VAL A 380 11.19 -16.13 -9.65
CA VAL A 380 11.98 -15.41 -8.63
C VAL A 380 11.59 -15.89 -7.23
N ARG A 381 10.29 -15.98 -6.95
CA ARG A 381 9.76 -16.50 -5.68
C ARG A 381 10.09 -17.97 -5.45
N PHE A 382 10.15 -18.78 -6.50
CA PHE A 382 10.63 -20.15 -6.40
C PHE A 382 12.08 -20.18 -5.88
N LEU A 383 12.95 -19.31 -6.43
CA LEU A 383 14.35 -19.21 -6.00
C LEU A 383 14.47 -18.70 -4.56
N GLU A 384 13.64 -17.74 -4.15
CA GLU A 384 13.53 -17.26 -2.75
C GLU A 384 13.14 -18.38 -1.79
N GLY A 385 12.07 -19.12 -2.09
CA GLY A 385 11.61 -20.25 -1.26
C GLY A 385 12.66 -21.38 -1.18
N ARG A 386 13.44 -21.58 -2.25
CA ARG A 386 14.59 -22.51 -2.23
C ARG A 386 15.72 -22.00 -1.34
N ALA A 387 16.00 -20.70 -1.36
CA ALA A 387 17.01 -20.09 -0.51
C ALA A 387 16.65 -20.20 0.97
N ASP A 388 15.40 -19.90 1.32
CA ASP A 388 14.86 -20.07 2.67
C ASP A 388 15.01 -21.52 3.15
N LYS A 389 14.62 -22.50 2.31
CA LYS A 389 14.72 -23.92 2.66
C LYS A 389 16.15 -24.36 2.95
N LEU A 390 17.12 -23.97 2.11
CA LEU A 390 18.50 -24.41 2.27
C LEU A 390 19.20 -23.73 3.46
N THR A 391 18.88 -22.46 3.71
CA THR A 391 19.35 -21.72 4.90
C THR A 391 18.89 -22.38 6.18
N MET A 392 17.63 -22.80 6.19
CA MET A 392 17.02 -23.53 7.29
C MET A 392 17.64 -24.92 7.46
N ASN A 393 17.87 -25.66 6.38
CA ASN A 393 18.57 -26.95 6.42
C ASN A 393 20.01 -26.82 6.94
N ALA A 394 20.65 -25.66 6.77
CA ALA A 394 21.96 -25.35 7.33
C ALA A 394 21.92 -24.97 8.83
N GLY A 395 20.74 -24.99 9.45
CA GLY A 395 20.52 -24.70 10.87
C GLY A 395 20.20 -23.25 11.19
N TYR A 396 20.03 -22.38 10.19
CA TYR A 396 19.84 -20.93 10.39
C TYR A 396 18.40 -20.46 10.17
N GLY A 397 17.41 -21.37 10.12
CA GLY A 397 16.01 -21.04 9.84
C GLY A 397 15.38 -20.11 10.89
N LYS A 398 15.60 -20.40 12.18
CA LYS A 398 15.14 -19.55 13.30
C LYS A 398 15.78 -18.17 13.23
N ALA A 399 17.09 -18.11 13.00
CA ALA A 399 17.84 -16.86 12.88
C ALA A 399 17.31 -15.99 11.74
N LEU A 400 17.11 -16.57 10.55
CA LEU A 400 16.52 -15.88 9.39
C LEU A 400 15.10 -15.37 9.70
N ALA A 401 14.26 -16.17 10.34
CA ALA A 401 12.90 -15.75 10.70
C ALA A 401 12.90 -14.55 11.66
N LYS A 402 13.79 -14.53 12.67
CA LYS A 402 13.96 -13.38 13.57
C LYS A 402 14.39 -12.12 12.81
N SER A 403 15.34 -12.26 11.89
CA SER A 403 15.80 -11.13 11.07
C SER A 403 14.72 -10.57 10.17
N LEU A 404 13.91 -11.42 9.54
CA LEU A 404 12.76 -10.97 8.74
C LEU A 404 11.77 -10.15 9.55
N VAL A 405 11.48 -10.53 10.81
CA VAL A 405 10.60 -9.76 11.70
C VAL A 405 11.20 -8.39 12.02
N LYS A 406 12.50 -8.32 12.33
CA LYS A 406 13.20 -7.05 12.59
C LYS A 406 13.26 -6.14 11.36
N LEU A 407 13.50 -6.71 10.18
CA LEU A 407 13.52 -6.00 8.90
C LEU A 407 12.15 -5.39 8.59
N ASP A 408 11.08 -6.17 8.75
CA ASP A 408 9.71 -5.68 8.54
C ASP A 408 9.38 -4.53 9.52
N GLY A 409 9.80 -4.64 10.78
CA GLY A 409 9.71 -3.58 11.78
C GLY A 409 10.51 -2.32 11.41
N PHE A 410 11.69 -2.47 10.82
CA PHE A 410 12.47 -1.34 10.33
C PHE A 410 11.74 -0.61 9.18
N TYR A 411 11.20 -1.37 8.22
CA TYR A 411 10.53 -0.80 7.04
C TYR A 411 9.13 -0.23 7.31
N GLN A 412 8.41 -0.72 8.34
CA GLN A 412 7.06 -0.29 8.72
C GLN A 412 6.93 1.24 8.93
N GLY A 413 8.03 1.94 9.24
CA GLY A 413 8.06 3.41 9.37
C GLY A 413 9.05 4.12 8.45
N ILE A 414 9.67 3.42 7.49
CA ILE A 414 10.73 3.97 6.62
C ILE A 414 10.31 3.89 5.16
N ALA A 415 9.74 2.78 4.68
CA ALA A 415 9.40 2.60 3.28
C ALA A 415 7.90 2.35 3.09
N SER A 416 7.27 3.19 2.28
CA SER A 416 6.07 2.78 1.53
C SER A 416 6.42 1.55 0.68
N GLU A 417 5.42 0.72 0.34
CA GLU A 417 5.53 -0.51 -0.46
C GLU A 417 6.29 -0.34 -1.80
N MET A 418 6.59 0.90 -2.21
CA MET A 418 7.36 1.27 -3.40
C MET A 418 8.89 1.48 -3.19
N GLY A 419 9.48 1.09 -2.06
CA GLY A 419 10.92 0.87 -1.93
C GLY A 419 11.84 2.11 -1.89
N LEU A 420 11.31 3.32 -2.07
CA LEU A 420 12.03 4.58 -1.82
C LEU A 420 11.53 5.19 -0.52
N SER A 421 12.40 5.19 0.49
CA SER A 421 12.09 5.77 1.79
C SER A 421 12.41 7.26 1.82
N VAL A 422 11.41 8.07 2.16
CA VAL A 422 11.57 9.52 2.39
C VAL A 422 12.53 9.79 3.54
N TYR A 423 12.57 8.92 4.57
CA TYR A 423 13.51 9.02 5.67
C TYR A 423 14.97 9.00 5.20
N LEU A 424 15.30 8.21 4.19
CA LEU A 424 16.66 8.14 3.64
C LEU A 424 17.08 9.42 2.91
N LEU A 425 16.11 10.25 2.51
CA LEU A 425 16.34 11.57 1.93
C LEU A 425 16.40 12.68 3.00
N THR A 426 16.09 12.35 4.27
CA THR A 426 16.14 13.26 5.43
C THR A 426 17.27 12.94 6.40
N ASP A 427 17.52 13.83 7.35
CA ASP A 427 18.41 13.56 8.49
C ASP A 427 17.67 12.95 9.69
N LYS A 428 16.37 12.64 9.55
CA LYS A 428 15.56 12.11 10.66
C LYS A 428 15.99 10.70 11.02
N GLU A 429 16.28 10.50 12.30
CA GLU A 429 16.55 9.17 12.86
C GLU A 429 15.32 8.65 13.59
N GLN A 430 15.10 7.33 13.52
CA GLN A 430 14.05 6.70 14.30
C GLN A 430 14.38 6.75 15.79
N THR A 431 13.44 7.27 16.59
CA THR A 431 13.59 7.31 18.05
C THR A 431 13.36 5.94 18.68
N LYS A 432 13.68 5.76 19.96
CA LYS A 432 13.52 4.45 20.61
C LYS A 432 12.04 4.07 20.69
N SER A 433 11.16 5.05 20.95
CA SER A 433 9.70 4.85 20.89
C SER A 433 9.23 4.41 19.51
N GLU A 434 9.74 5.04 18.45
CA GLU A 434 9.38 4.70 17.08
C GLU A 434 9.83 3.27 16.73
N LYS A 435 11.08 2.89 17.03
CA LYS A 435 11.59 1.54 16.76
C LYS A 435 10.82 0.45 17.51
N LEU A 436 10.47 0.70 18.78
CA LEU A 436 9.66 -0.24 19.58
C LEU A 436 8.26 -0.38 18.98
N ARG A 437 7.61 0.74 18.64
CA ARG A 437 6.28 0.72 18.03
C ARG A 437 6.28 0.01 16.69
N PHE A 438 7.21 0.33 15.79
CA PHE A 438 7.23 -0.24 14.45
C PHE A 438 7.47 -1.75 14.46
N LEU A 439 8.34 -2.26 15.35
CA LEU A 439 8.51 -3.70 15.51
C LEU A 439 7.23 -4.38 16.03
N GLY A 440 6.53 -3.73 16.97
CA GLY A 440 5.25 -4.21 17.48
C GLY A 440 4.13 -4.21 16.43
N ASP A 441 4.05 -3.13 15.64
CA ASP A 441 3.10 -2.99 14.53
C ASP A 441 3.38 -4.02 13.43
N ALA A 442 4.64 -4.25 13.07
CA ALA A 442 5.03 -5.31 12.13
C ALA A 442 4.62 -6.70 12.63
N GLY A 443 4.89 -7.04 13.89
CA GLY A 443 4.49 -8.32 14.48
C GLY A 443 2.97 -8.55 14.43
N ARG A 444 2.17 -7.50 14.72
CA ARG A 444 0.70 -7.56 14.62
C ARG A 444 0.22 -7.64 13.17
N ASN A 445 0.83 -6.89 12.26
CA ASN A 445 0.49 -6.91 10.83
C ASN A 445 0.80 -8.28 10.21
N MET A 446 1.92 -8.91 10.57
CA MET A 446 2.22 -10.29 10.19
C MET A 446 1.15 -11.25 10.69
N TYR A 447 0.80 -11.17 11.98
CA TYR A 447 -0.22 -12.04 12.56
C TYR A 447 -1.61 -11.86 11.93
N ARG A 448 -1.99 -10.62 11.61
CA ARG A 448 -3.21 -10.31 10.85
C ARG A 448 -3.25 -11.00 9.49
N ASN A 449 -2.10 -11.07 8.79
CA ASN A 449 -1.99 -11.78 7.53
C ASN A 449 -2.16 -13.31 7.66
N TYR A 450 -1.90 -13.90 8.84
CA TYR A 450 -2.17 -15.31 9.10
C TYR A 450 -3.65 -15.56 9.36
N VAL A 451 -4.29 -14.69 10.15
CA VAL A 451 -5.70 -14.84 10.54
C VAL A 451 -6.65 -14.53 9.37
N LYS A 452 -6.44 -13.40 8.68
CA LYS A 452 -7.32 -12.94 7.60
C LYS A 452 -6.52 -12.18 6.53
N PRO A 453 -5.82 -12.89 5.64
CA PRO A 453 -5.03 -12.27 4.57
C PRO A 453 -5.91 -11.44 3.64
N ASN A 454 -5.54 -10.17 3.43
CA ASN A 454 -6.30 -9.24 2.59
C ASN A 454 -6.08 -9.58 1.09
N ILE A 455 -7.17 -9.67 0.31
CA ILE A 455 -7.07 -9.97 -1.13
C ILE A 455 -6.32 -8.86 -1.86
N ALA A 456 -6.60 -7.59 -1.57
CA ALA A 456 -5.97 -6.45 -2.24
C ALA A 456 -4.45 -6.42 -2.00
N GLU A 457 -4.01 -6.59 -0.75
CA GLU A 457 -2.57 -6.62 -0.45
C GLU A 457 -1.86 -7.83 -1.08
N ASN A 458 -2.54 -8.97 -1.25
CA ASN A 458 -1.97 -10.13 -1.94
C ASN A 458 -1.89 -9.91 -3.45
N LEU A 459 -2.86 -9.19 -4.03
CA LEU A 459 -2.86 -8.77 -5.42
C LEU A 459 -1.71 -7.80 -5.71
N ILE A 460 -1.54 -6.77 -4.87
CA ILE A 460 -0.41 -5.83 -4.96
C ILE A 460 0.90 -6.60 -4.79
N ASN A 461 0.96 -7.57 -3.88
CA ASN A 461 2.16 -8.35 -3.73
C ASN A 461 2.50 -9.15 -5.00
N LEU A 462 1.59 -9.47 -5.93
CA LEU A 462 1.92 -10.19 -7.18
C LEU A 462 2.97 -9.47 -8.05
N ILE A 463 3.01 -8.14 -7.96
CA ILE A 463 4.01 -7.31 -8.67
C ILE A 463 5.25 -7.01 -7.82
N ALA A 464 5.41 -7.66 -6.65
CA ALA A 464 6.63 -7.63 -5.85
C ALA A 464 7.51 -8.86 -6.16
N SER A 465 8.84 -8.64 -6.18
CA SER A 465 9.82 -9.70 -6.44
C SER A 465 9.92 -10.70 -5.28
N HIS A 466 9.82 -10.23 -4.03
CA HIS A 466 9.87 -11.07 -2.84
C HIS A 466 8.47 -11.42 -2.32
N PRO A 467 8.27 -12.67 -1.85
CA PRO A 467 7.04 -13.01 -1.14
C PRO A 467 6.98 -12.27 0.20
N LYS A 468 5.75 -11.94 0.64
CA LYS A 468 5.54 -11.25 1.92
C LYS A 468 6.31 -11.91 3.08
N SER A 469 7.00 -11.10 3.88
CA SER A 469 7.76 -11.52 5.07
C SER A 469 6.96 -12.43 5.99
N ALA A 470 5.68 -12.11 6.21
CA ALA A 470 4.75 -12.90 7.00
C ALA A 470 4.71 -14.38 6.55
N TYR A 471 4.54 -14.63 5.25
CA TYR A 471 4.44 -16.01 4.74
C TYR A 471 5.76 -16.76 4.83
N ARG A 472 6.89 -16.07 4.65
CA ARG A 472 8.23 -16.64 4.82
C ARG A 472 8.49 -17.05 6.27
N VAL A 473 8.15 -16.19 7.24
CA VAL A 473 8.30 -16.46 8.68
C VAL A 473 7.51 -17.70 9.10
N VAL A 474 6.27 -17.86 8.63
CA VAL A 474 5.47 -19.07 8.89
C VAL A 474 6.16 -20.31 8.31
N ALA A 475 6.68 -20.23 7.09
CA ALA A 475 7.31 -21.38 6.45
C ALA A 475 8.64 -21.81 7.08
N LEU A 476 9.36 -20.86 7.67
CA LEU A 476 10.61 -21.10 8.41
C LEU A 476 10.36 -21.68 9.81
N THR A 477 9.12 -21.57 10.33
CA THR A 477 8.74 -22.05 11.67
C THR A 477 7.91 -23.34 11.64
N ASP A 478 7.10 -23.58 10.60
CA ASP A 478 6.30 -24.80 10.47
C ASP A 478 6.28 -25.36 9.03
N GLN A 479 7.24 -26.25 8.75
CA GLN A 479 7.39 -26.87 7.42
C GLN A 479 6.38 -27.97 7.14
N GLU A 480 5.85 -28.63 8.17
CA GLU A 480 4.91 -29.74 8.01
C GLU A 480 3.64 -29.24 7.37
N LYS A 481 3.19 -28.05 7.81
CA LYS A 481 2.02 -27.36 7.26
C LYS A 481 2.38 -26.57 6.01
N LEU A 482 3.44 -25.75 6.06
CA LEU A 482 3.74 -24.81 4.99
C LEU A 482 5.22 -24.86 4.59
N ARG A 483 5.52 -25.55 3.49
CA ARG A 483 6.87 -25.57 2.92
C ARG A 483 7.26 -24.19 2.37
N PRO A 484 8.54 -23.76 2.49
CA PRO A 484 9.03 -22.47 1.97
C PRO A 484 8.65 -22.17 0.51
N PHE A 485 8.69 -23.17 -0.36
CA PHE A 485 8.24 -23.01 -1.74
C PHE A 485 6.74 -22.68 -1.88
N LYS A 486 5.87 -23.38 -1.14
CA LYS A 486 4.42 -23.10 -1.15
C LYS A 486 4.13 -21.71 -0.59
N ALA A 487 4.85 -21.33 0.47
CA ALA A 487 4.74 -20.02 1.09
C ALA A 487 5.07 -18.87 0.14
N ALA A 488 6.09 -19.06 -0.70
CA ALA A 488 6.48 -18.06 -1.69
C ALA A 488 5.38 -17.79 -2.73
N LEU A 489 4.48 -18.75 -2.98
CA LEU A 489 3.36 -18.64 -3.91
C LEU A 489 2.01 -18.35 -3.25
N LEU A 490 1.95 -18.26 -1.91
CA LEU A 490 0.71 -17.93 -1.19
C LEU A 490 -0.01 -16.67 -1.68
N PRO A 491 0.68 -15.57 -2.05
CA PRO A 491 -0.01 -14.40 -2.60
C PRO A 491 -0.91 -14.74 -3.79
N ILE A 492 -0.50 -15.67 -4.65
CA ILE A 492 -1.28 -16.15 -5.80
C ILE A 492 -2.45 -17.02 -5.33
N PHE A 493 -2.16 -18.03 -4.49
CA PHE A 493 -3.17 -18.98 -4.04
C PHE A 493 -4.26 -18.36 -3.17
N LEU A 494 -3.94 -17.30 -2.43
CA LEU A 494 -4.90 -16.59 -1.59
C LEU A 494 -5.79 -15.62 -2.37
N VAL A 495 -5.40 -15.19 -3.57
CA VAL A 495 -6.26 -14.39 -4.47
C VAL A 495 -7.28 -15.27 -5.19
N ILE A 496 -6.89 -16.50 -5.56
CA ILE A 496 -7.75 -17.42 -6.31
C ILE A 496 -8.80 -18.08 -5.38
N PRO A 497 -10.11 -17.86 -5.58
CA PRO A 497 -11.14 -18.32 -4.64
C PRO A 497 -11.15 -19.84 -4.35
N ILE A 498 -10.88 -20.66 -5.37
CA ILE A 498 -10.89 -22.13 -5.28
C ILE A 498 -9.71 -22.63 -4.43
N LEU A 499 -8.53 -22.02 -4.60
CA LEU A 499 -7.31 -22.41 -3.88
C LEU A 499 -7.24 -21.81 -2.48
N ARG A 500 -7.94 -20.69 -2.22
CA ARG A 500 -7.81 -19.95 -0.97
C ARG A 500 -8.13 -20.75 0.29
N ARG A 501 -9.18 -21.59 0.28
CA ARG A 501 -9.65 -22.31 1.48
C ARG A 501 -8.61 -23.26 2.09
N PRO A 502 -8.00 -24.21 1.35
CA PRO A 502 -7.01 -25.13 1.91
C PRO A 502 -5.77 -24.39 2.43
N PHE A 503 -5.24 -23.43 1.67
CA PHE A 503 -4.05 -22.67 2.12
C PHE A 503 -4.33 -21.76 3.31
N LEU A 504 -5.56 -21.25 3.44
CA LEU A 504 -5.96 -20.50 4.64
C LEU A 504 -5.99 -21.40 5.88
N LYS A 505 -6.44 -22.65 5.74
CA LYS A 505 -6.41 -23.64 6.82
C LYS A 505 -4.97 -23.95 7.25
N ASP A 506 -4.08 -24.20 6.29
CA ASP A 506 -2.65 -24.45 6.57
C ASP A 506 -2.00 -23.26 7.29
N LEU A 507 -2.31 -22.03 6.87
CA LEU A 507 -1.85 -20.81 7.54
C LEU A 507 -2.38 -20.68 8.97
N HIS A 508 -3.66 -20.99 9.19
CA HIS A 508 -4.24 -20.96 10.53
C HIS A 508 -3.52 -21.96 11.44
N GLU A 509 -3.29 -23.19 10.99
CA GLU A 509 -2.61 -24.21 11.81
C GLU A 509 -1.16 -23.83 12.14
N ALA A 510 -0.43 -23.28 11.17
CA ALA A 510 0.99 -22.92 11.33
C ALA A 510 1.25 -21.64 12.15
N ARG A 511 0.22 -20.79 12.37
CA ARG A 511 0.38 -19.44 12.95
C ARG A 511 0.96 -19.42 14.37
N HIS A 512 0.73 -20.47 15.15
CA HIS A 512 1.11 -20.49 16.57
C HIS A 512 2.63 -20.46 16.75
N LYS A 513 3.37 -21.30 16.02
CA LYS A 513 4.84 -21.29 16.03
C LYS A 513 5.43 -19.97 15.52
N ALA A 514 4.80 -19.38 14.50
CA ALA A 514 5.19 -18.06 14.01
C ALA A 514 4.96 -16.95 15.05
N SER A 515 3.83 -16.99 15.77
CA SER A 515 3.48 -16.04 16.83
C SER A 515 4.45 -16.10 18.01
N GLU A 516 4.85 -17.31 18.42
CA GLU A 516 5.87 -17.53 19.44
C GLU A 516 7.22 -16.90 19.02
N LEU A 517 7.67 -17.17 17.79
CA LEU A 517 8.93 -16.61 17.29
C LEU A 517 8.90 -15.07 17.17
N ILE A 518 7.79 -14.50 16.69
CA ILE A 518 7.62 -13.04 16.61
C ILE A 518 7.69 -12.43 18.01
N SER A 519 7.01 -13.04 18.99
CA SER A 519 7.02 -12.57 20.38
C SER A 519 8.40 -12.70 21.03
N GLU A 520 9.09 -13.83 20.83
CA GLU A 520 10.47 -14.03 21.28
C GLU A 520 11.41 -12.96 20.68
N THR A 521 11.25 -12.64 19.39
CA THR A 521 12.05 -11.62 18.72
C THR A 521 11.82 -10.23 19.33
N PHE A 522 10.57 -9.90 19.65
CA PHE A 522 10.23 -8.64 20.28
C PHE A 522 10.77 -8.54 21.70
N GLU A 523 10.59 -9.59 22.52
CA GLU A 523 11.06 -9.63 23.92
C GLU A 523 12.58 -9.57 24.03
N THR A 524 13.31 -10.27 23.14
CA THR A 524 14.77 -10.21 23.08
C THR A 524 15.30 -8.83 22.69
N THR A 525 14.49 -8.03 21.97
CA THR A 525 14.88 -6.69 21.52
C THR A 525 14.53 -5.60 22.55
N TYR A 526 13.34 -5.65 23.18
CA TYR A 526 12.82 -4.56 24.02
C TYR A 526 12.50 -4.93 25.48
N THR A 527 13.01 -6.07 25.97
CA THR A 527 12.75 -6.66 27.29
C THR A 527 11.28 -7.07 27.51
N SER A 528 11.00 -7.83 28.57
CA SER A 528 9.64 -8.27 28.93
C SER A 528 8.67 -7.12 29.25
N LYS A 529 9.18 -5.92 29.59
CA LYS A 529 8.35 -4.72 29.78
C LYS A 529 7.95 -4.05 28.45
N GLY A 530 8.53 -4.48 27.33
CA GLY A 530 8.35 -3.87 26.01
C GLY A 530 6.89 -3.90 25.52
N ILE A 531 6.12 -4.97 25.82
CA ILE A 531 4.73 -5.08 25.36
C ILE A 531 3.83 -4.07 26.07
N LYS A 532 4.07 -3.84 27.37
CA LYS A 532 3.38 -2.80 28.14
C LYS A 532 3.73 -1.40 27.64
N GLN A 533 4.99 -1.17 27.29
CA GLN A 533 5.43 0.08 26.65
C GLN A 533 4.77 0.28 25.27
N TYR A 534 4.66 -0.80 24.49
CA TYR A 534 3.98 -0.80 23.20
C TYR A 534 2.49 -0.47 23.34
N ASP A 535 1.79 -1.07 24.31
CA ASP A 535 0.39 -0.74 24.61
C ASP A 535 0.24 0.74 25.00
N ASN A 536 1.13 1.26 25.85
CA ASN A 536 1.12 2.67 26.25
C ASN A 536 1.30 3.62 25.05
N LEU A 537 2.16 3.29 24.08
CA LEU A 537 2.40 4.09 22.88
C LEU A 537 1.28 3.95 21.83
N SER A 538 0.73 2.75 21.67
CA SER A 538 -0.28 2.44 20.65
C SER A 538 -1.71 2.66 21.15
N HIS A 539 -1.87 2.88 22.45
CA HIS A 539 -3.13 3.14 23.14
C HIS A 539 -4.16 2.01 22.97
N LEU A 540 -3.73 0.75 22.90
CA LEU A 540 -4.63 -0.35 22.56
C LEU A 540 -5.62 -0.64 23.70
N SER A 541 -5.15 -0.71 24.94
CA SER A 541 -6.02 -0.90 26.11
C SER A 541 -7.04 0.23 26.19
N TYR A 542 -6.58 1.48 25.99
CA TYR A 542 -7.45 2.66 25.97
C TYR A 542 -8.59 2.53 24.94
N GLN A 543 -8.28 2.06 23.73
CA GLN A 543 -9.28 1.85 22.68
C GLN A 543 -10.36 0.82 23.05
N HIS A 544 -10.06 -0.14 23.93
CA HIS A 544 -10.98 -1.23 24.33
C HIS A 544 -11.63 -1.00 25.70
N ASN A 545 -11.21 -0.01 26.48
CA ASN A 545 -11.71 0.24 27.83
C ASN A 545 -13.24 0.39 27.92
N PHE A 546 -13.88 0.91 26.87
CA PHE A 546 -15.34 1.06 26.83
C PHE A 546 -16.10 -0.26 26.89
N LEU A 547 -15.45 -1.40 26.57
CA LEU A 547 -16.04 -2.73 26.63
C LEU A 547 -16.04 -3.32 28.05
N LEU A 548 -15.36 -2.67 29.01
CA LEU A 548 -15.27 -3.17 30.37
C LEU A 548 -16.66 -3.19 31.04
N ASN A 549 -16.97 -4.29 31.73
CA ASN A 549 -18.25 -4.59 32.37
C ASN A 549 -19.44 -4.72 31.42
N LYS A 550 -19.21 -4.72 30.10
CA LYS A 550 -20.26 -4.94 29.10
C LYS A 550 -20.38 -6.40 28.74
N GLU A 551 -21.60 -6.82 28.42
CA GLU A 551 -21.85 -8.12 27.80
C GLU A 551 -21.47 -8.05 26.32
N ILE A 552 -20.73 -9.06 25.84
CA ILE A 552 -20.23 -9.10 24.46
C ILE A 552 -20.38 -10.48 23.84
N ILE A 553 -20.43 -10.50 22.52
CA ILE A 553 -20.29 -11.68 21.68
C ILE A 553 -18.99 -11.60 20.89
N ALA A 554 -18.16 -12.62 21.04
CA ALA A 554 -16.89 -12.75 20.36
C ALA A 554 -16.98 -13.87 19.33
N ILE A 555 -16.78 -13.53 18.05
CA ILE A 555 -16.82 -14.47 16.92
C ILE A 555 -15.40 -14.67 16.42
N SER A 556 -14.93 -15.92 16.39
CA SER A 556 -13.59 -16.23 15.89
C SER A 556 -13.48 -15.86 14.40
N LYS A 557 -12.40 -15.13 14.06
CA LYS A 557 -12.10 -14.75 12.66
C LYS A 557 -11.71 -15.96 11.81
N MET A 558 -11.34 -17.07 12.44
CA MET A 558 -10.84 -18.28 11.80
C MET A 558 -11.94 -19.32 11.66
N ASN A 559 -12.62 -19.64 12.76
CA ASN A 559 -13.76 -20.55 12.76
C ASN A 559 -15.04 -19.80 13.15
N LYS A 560 -15.87 -19.44 12.17
CA LYS A 560 -17.11 -18.70 12.43
C LYS A 560 -18.13 -19.42 13.31
N LYS A 561 -17.96 -20.74 13.53
CA LYS A 561 -18.79 -21.51 14.47
C LYS A 561 -18.38 -21.33 15.92
N GLU A 562 -17.14 -20.88 16.16
CA GLU A 562 -16.64 -20.61 17.50
C GLU A 562 -17.11 -19.22 17.93
N ILE A 563 -18.12 -19.22 18.80
CA ILE A 563 -18.79 -18.03 19.32
C ILE A 563 -18.74 -18.10 20.84
N ILE A 564 -18.30 -17.02 21.48
CA ILE A 564 -18.20 -16.92 22.93
C ILE A 564 -19.03 -15.71 23.37
N GLN A 565 -19.95 -15.93 24.30
CA GLN A 565 -20.75 -14.89 24.94
C GLN A 565 -20.35 -14.76 26.41
N GLY A 566 -20.21 -13.51 26.89
CA GLY A 566 -19.98 -13.25 28.31
C GLY A 566 -19.73 -11.78 28.62
N THR A 567 -19.59 -11.46 29.91
CA THR A 567 -19.29 -10.10 30.38
C THR A 567 -17.79 -9.89 30.52
N ILE A 568 -17.24 -8.81 29.95
CA ILE A 568 -15.82 -8.50 30.12
C ILE A 568 -15.58 -7.98 31.53
N THR A 569 -14.80 -8.72 32.30
CA THR A 569 -14.43 -8.36 33.68
C THR A 569 -13.12 -7.60 33.75
N LYS A 570 -12.20 -7.86 32.81
CA LYS A 570 -10.87 -7.26 32.81
C LYS A 570 -10.24 -7.27 31.42
N ILE A 571 -9.46 -6.22 31.14
CA ILE A 571 -8.58 -6.12 29.98
C ILE A 571 -7.15 -6.26 30.50
N GLU A 572 -6.39 -7.19 29.95
CA GLU A 572 -5.01 -7.47 30.36
C GLU A 572 -4.06 -7.38 29.17
N VAL A 573 -2.87 -6.80 29.42
CA VAL A 573 -1.78 -6.84 28.45
C VAL A 573 -1.20 -8.26 28.46
N SER A 574 -1.09 -8.86 27.27
CA SER A 574 -0.61 -10.22 27.09
C SER A 574 0.92 -10.29 27.13
N LYS A 575 1.47 -11.52 27.05
CA LYS A 575 2.90 -11.78 26.84
C LYS A 575 3.28 -11.91 25.36
N GLN A 576 2.33 -11.77 24.43
CA GLN A 576 2.55 -11.97 23.00
C GLN A 576 2.28 -10.68 22.24
N ILE A 577 3.30 -10.17 21.54
CA ILE A 577 3.15 -8.91 20.76
C ILE A 577 2.18 -9.06 19.58
N THR A 578 2.00 -10.28 19.07
CA THR A 578 1.02 -10.58 18.01
C THR A 578 -0.43 -10.40 18.47
N THR A 579 -0.66 -10.59 19.78
CA THR A 579 -1.97 -10.55 20.44
C THR A 579 -1.85 -9.76 21.75
N PRO A 580 -1.50 -8.46 21.70
CA PRO A 580 -1.01 -7.72 22.86
C PRO A 580 -2.07 -7.51 23.95
N LEU A 581 -3.35 -7.73 23.65
CA LEU A 581 -4.46 -7.60 24.59
C LEU A 581 -5.27 -8.89 24.70
N LEU A 582 -5.59 -9.24 25.95
CA LEU A 582 -6.49 -10.31 26.34
C LEU A 582 -7.73 -9.73 27.03
N LEU A 583 -8.89 -10.31 26.75
CA LEU A 583 -10.14 -10.00 27.44
C LEU A 583 -10.51 -11.17 28.34
N LYS A 584 -10.71 -10.91 29.63
CA LYS A 584 -11.25 -11.87 30.59
C LYS A 584 -12.76 -11.75 30.64
N LEU A 585 -13.44 -12.82 30.24
CA LEU A 585 -14.88 -12.90 30.21
C LEU A 585 -15.38 -13.76 31.37
N LYS A 586 -16.53 -13.39 31.92
CA LYS A 586 -17.36 -14.25 32.75
C LYS A 586 -18.48 -14.80 31.85
N THR A 587 -18.40 -16.08 31.51
CA THR A 587 -19.41 -16.78 30.70
C THR A 587 -20.26 -17.69 31.59
N SER A 588 -21.32 -18.28 31.04
CA SER A 588 -22.16 -19.28 31.72
C SER A 588 -21.37 -20.53 32.15
N GLU A 589 -20.32 -20.88 31.39
CA GLU A 589 -19.45 -22.04 31.61
C GLU A 589 -18.23 -21.72 32.51
N GLY A 590 -18.10 -20.47 33.00
CA GLY A 590 -16.99 -20.03 33.84
C GLY A 590 -16.19 -18.87 33.25
N SER A 591 -14.98 -18.64 33.75
CA SER A 591 -14.13 -17.57 33.22
C SER A 591 -13.36 -18.04 31.98
N LYS A 592 -13.46 -17.28 30.88
CA LYS A 592 -12.69 -17.53 29.64
C LYS A 592 -11.81 -16.33 29.31
N VAL A 593 -10.65 -16.58 28.70
CA VAL A 593 -9.72 -15.53 28.25
C VAL A 593 -9.59 -15.60 26.75
N ILE A 594 -9.85 -14.49 26.04
CA ILE A 594 -9.74 -14.45 24.58
C ILE A 594 -8.79 -13.33 24.12
N PRO A 595 -7.95 -13.57 23.09
CA PRO A 595 -7.13 -12.54 22.46
C PRO A 595 -7.93 -11.67 21.49
N THR A 596 -7.84 -10.35 21.59
CA THR A 596 -8.61 -9.41 20.73
C THR A 596 -8.28 -9.56 19.24
N SER A 597 -7.04 -9.94 18.90
CA SER A 597 -6.61 -10.14 17.52
C SER A 597 -7.38 -11.27 16.80
N ASP A 598 -7.84 -12.30 17.52
CA ASP A 598 -8.45 -13.50 16.92
C ASP A 598 -9.97 -13.39 16.74
N TYR A 599 -10.62 -12.52 17.51
CA TYR A 599 -12.07 -12.41 17.52
C TYR A 599 -12.56 -11.08 16.94
N LYS A 600 -13.77 -11.11 16.37
CA LYS A 600 -14.61 -9.93 16.18
C LYS A 600 -15.50 -9.81 17.40
N ILE A 601 -15.50 -8.64 18.04
CA ILE A 601 -16.20 -8.41 19.29
C ILE A 601 -17.34 -7.44 19.03
N PHE A 602 -18.55 -7.80 19.48
CA PHE A 602 -19.71 -6.93 19.46
C PHE A 602 -20.31 -6.85 20.86
N GLU A 603 -20.79 -5.68 21.25
CA GLU A 603 -21.60 -5.51 22.46
C GLU A 603 -22.95 -6.20 22.28
N ILE A 604 -23.39 -6.94 23.31
CA ILE A 604 -24.72 -7.56 23.36
C ILE A 604 -25.61 -6.70 24.25
N ALA A 605 -26.78 -6.38 23.72
CA ALA A 605 -27.87 -5.74 24.47
C ALA A 605 -29.20 -6.39 24.07
N LEU A 606 -29.38 -7.65 24.46
CA LEU A 606 -30.61 -8.41 24.18
C LEU A 606 -31.81 -7.75 24.84
N ASN A 607 -32.94 -7.74 24.15
CA ASN A 607 -34.19 -7.14 24.61
C ASN A 607 -34.10 -5.64 24.96
N GLN A 608 -33.03 -4.97 24.54
CA GLN A 608 -32.87 -3.52 24.66
C GLN A 608 -33.06 -2.86 23.29
N LYS A 609 -33.55 -1.61 23.29
CA LYS A 609 -33.61 -0.80 22.08
C LYS A 609 -32.20 -0.49 21.59
N GLN A 610 -31.97 -0.64 20.29
CA GLN A 610 -30.70 -0.37 19.62
C GLN A 610 -30.93 0.43 18.34
N ILE A 611 -29.94 1.23 17.97
CA ILE A 611 -29.93 2.00 16.72
C ILE A 611 -29.07 1.26 15.69
N PHE A 612 -29.69 0.88 14.57
CA PHE A 612 -29.03 0.13 13.51
C PHE A 612 -28.41 1.03 12.44
N LYS A 613 -27.59 0.44 11.55
CA LYS A 613 -26.82 1.16 10.51
C LYS A 613 -27.63 2.10 9.61
N ASN A 614 -28.93 1.87 9.45
CA ASN A 614 -29.86 2.67 8.64
C ASN A 614 -30.67 3.66 9.49
N GLY A 615 -30.33 3.84 10.77
CA GLY A 615 -31.04 4.71 11.71
C GLY A 615 -32.36 4.14 12.25
N LYS A 616 -32.82 2.95 11.80
CA LYS A 616 -33.99 2.30 12.42
C LYS A 616 -33.67 1.94 13.87
N ILE A 617 -34.65 2.11 14.74
CA ILE A 617 -34.59 1.68 16.14
C ILE A 617 -35.39 0.38 16.26
N GLY A 618 -34.77 -0.63 16.85
CA GLY A 618 -35.36 -1.95 17.01
C GLY A 618 -34.77 -2.69 18.19
N ILE A 619 -35.23 -3.91 18.41
CA ILE A 619 -34.82 -4.75 19.54
C ILE A 619 -34.24 -6.06 18.99
N ILE A 620 -33.05 -6.43 19.44
CA ILE A 620 -32.51 -7.77 19.18
C ILE A 620 -33.15 -8.74 20.17
N THR A 621 -33.94 -9.68 19.66
CA THR A 621 -34.66 -10.67 20.45
C THR A 621 -33.89 -11.97 20.59
N GLU A 622 -33.16 -12.37 19.55
CA GLU A 622 -32.47 -13.65 19.49
C GLU A 622 -31.14 -13.54 18.71
N ILE A 623 -30.17 -14.36 19.11
CA ILE A 623 -28.91 -14.56 18.40
C ILE A 623 -28.91 -15.98 17.86
N ASN A 624 -28.94 -16.14 16.53
CA ASN A 624 -28.84 -17.44 15.89
C ASN A 624 -27.36 -17.84 15.78
N THR A 625 -27.01 -19.01 16.32
CA THR A 625 -25.64 -19.53 16.34
C THR A 625 -25.45 -20.84 15.55
N GLU A 626 -26.53 -21.50 15.08
CA GLU A 626 -26.48 -22.89 14.63
C GLU A 626 -26.05 -23.07 13.15
N GLU A 627 -26.66 -22.33 12.21
CA GLU A 627 -26.34 -22.46 10.77
C GLU A 627 -25.49 -21.29 10.25
N LYS A 628 -26.00 -20.08 10.45
CA LYS A 628 -25.40 -18.84 9.97
C LYS A 628 -25.60 -17.78 11.03
N PHE A 629 -24.49 -17.38 11.65
CA PHE A 629 -24.49 -16.35 12.66
C PHE A 629 -25.26 -15.11 12.21
N SER A 630 -26.35 -14.80 12.91
CA SER A 630 -27.20 -13.66 12.67
C SER A 630 -27.86 -13.18 13.97
N PHE A 631 -28.22 -11.90 13.97
CA PHE A 631 -29.05 -11.30 15.00
C PHE A 631 -30.46 -11.16 14.44
N LYS A 632 -31.46 -11.72 15.10
CA LYS A 632 -32.85 -11.45 14.78
C LYS A 632 -33.26 -10.17 15.48
N ALA A 633 -33.65 -9.18 14.69
CA ALA A 633 -34.08 -7.88 15.17
C ALA A 633 -35.55 -7.65 14.79
N LYS A 634 -36.34 -7.24 15.78
CA LYS A 634 -37.70 -6.76 15.60
C LYS A 634 -37.71 -5.25 15.45
N PHE A 635 -38.41 -4.78 14.43
CA PHE A 635 -38.68 -3.38 14.16
C PHE A 635 -40.18 -3.13 14.23
N ASN A 636 -40.60 -2.01 14.81
CA ASN A 636 -41.98 -1.56 14.75
C ASN A 636 -42.09 -0.49 13.65
N ASP A 637 -42.76 -0.80 12.55
CA ASP A 637 -42.97 0.12 11.43
C ASP A 637 -44.48 0.37 11.28
N ASN A 638 -44.95 1.54 11.72
CA ASN A 638 -46.36 1.95 11.68
C ASN A 638 -47.34 0.91 12.29
N GLY A 639 -46.97 0.29 13.42
CA GLY A 639 -47.81 -0.68 14.13
C GLY A 639 -47.74 -2.11 13.58
N LYS A 640 -46.91 -2.38 12.58
CA LYS A 640 -46.58 -3.74 12.13
C LYS A 640 -45.18 -4.13 12.60
N GLU A 641 -45.08 -5.27 13.28
CA GLU A 641 -43.79 -5.87 13.62
C GLU A 641 -43.15 -6.47 12.35
N GLU A 642 -41.97 -5.97 12.00
CA GLU A 642 -41.11 -6.54 10.95
C GLU A 642 -39.91 -7.21 11.62
N GLU A 643 -39.69 -8.49 11.34
CA GLU A 643 -38.52 -9.22 11.82
C GLU A 643 -37.48 -9.35 10.69
N LYS A 644 -36.21 -9.05 11.02
CA LYS A 644 -35.10 -9.14 10.07
C LYS A 644 -33.88 -9.79 10.69
N GLU A 645 -33.22 -10.62 9.89
CA GLU A 645 -31.89 -11.14 10.22
C GLU A 645 -30.78 -10.18 9.80
N LEU A 646 -29.91 -9.85 10.75
CA LEU A 646 -28.80 -8.93 10.58
C LEU A 646 -27.47 -9.62 10.89
N LYS A 647 -26.41 -9.21 10.19
CA LYS A 647 -25.05 -9.75 10.41
C LYS A 647 -24.26 -9.00 11.49
N VAL A 648 -24.72 -7.81 11.84
CA VAL A 648 -24.06 -6.87 12.75
C VAL A 648 -25.14 -6.28 13.64
N PRO A 649 -24.95 -6.23 14.97
CA PRO A 649 -25.95 -5.68 15.88
C PRO A 649 -26.00 -4.14 15.75
N GLY A 650 -26.99 -3.51 16.36
CA GLY A 650 -27.04 -2.06 16.49
C GLY A 650 -26.16 -1.55 17.64
N ILE A 651 -26.11 -0.23 17.83
CA ILE A 651 -25.56 0.35 19.05
C ILE A 651 -26.70 0.51 20.07
N PRO A 652 -26.53 0.05 21.33
CA PRO A 652 -27.56 0.18 22.36
C PRO A 652 -27.95 1.64 22.63
N VAL A 653 -29.23 1.89 22.89
CA VAL A 653 -29.71 3.23 23.28
C VAL A 653 -29.04 3.72 24.58
N THR A 654 -28.77 2.80 25.51
CA THR A 654 -28.04 3.06 26.76
C THR A 654 -26.64 3.64 26.53
N TYR A 655 -25.97 3.30 25.42
CA TYR A 655 -24.72 3.93 25.04
C TYR A 655 -24.91 5.41 24.69
N PHE A 656 -25.96 5.75 23.93
CA PHE A 656 -26.25 7.15 23.59
C PHE A 656 -26.65 7.96 24.82
N GLU A 657 -27.44 7.38 25.72
CA GLU A 657 -27.79 7.99 27.02
C GLU A 657 -26.53 8.27 27.85
N SER A 658 -25.55 7.36 27.84
CA SER A 658 -24.27 7.54 28.54
C SER A 658 -23.38 8.67 27.99
N ILE A 659 -23.69 9.17 26.79
CA ILE A 659 -22.97 10.28 26.14
C ILE A 659 -23.69 11.61 26.33
N VAL A 660 -24.96 11.61 26.75
CA VAL A 660 -25.67 12.83 27.13
C VAL A 660 -24.94 13.48 28.32
N GLY A 661 -24.75 14.79 28.26
CA GLY A 661 -23.95 15.57 29.20
C GLY A 661 -22.44 15.49 28.97
N LYS A 662 -21.97 14.94 27.84
CA LYS A 662 -20.55 14.89 27.47
C LYS A 662 -20.27 15.65 26.18
N ASP A 663 -18.98 15.91 25.97
CA ASP A 663 -18.49 16.48 24.74
C ASP A 663 -18.43 15.43 23.62
N ILE A 664 -18.88 15.85 22.44
CA ILE A 664 -18.94 15.09 21.20
C ILE A 664 -18.23 15.86 20.08
N LEU A 665 -17.91 15.15 19.00
CA LEU A 665 -17.37 15.77 17.80
C LEU A 665 -18.50 16.17 16.86
N LEU A 666 -18.45 17.39 16.33
CA LEU A 666 -19.41 17.88 15.34
C LEU A 666 -18.66 18.30 14.07
N LEU A 667 -18.92 17.61 12.97
CA LEU A 667 -18.47 18.01 11.64
C LEU A 667 -19.59 18.82 10.96
N GLN A 668 -19.35 20.12 10.81
CA GLN A 668 -20.26 21.04 10.14
C GLN A 668 -19.46 22.07 9.34
N LYS A 669 -19.93 22.40 8.13
CA LYS A 669 -19.22 23.30 7.21
C LYS A 669 -17.78 22.86 6.93
N GLY A 670 -17.56 21.54 6.87
CA GLY A 670 -16.25 20.94 6.66
C GLY A 670 -15.27 21.08 7.82
N VAL A 671 -15.63 21.65 8.97
CA VAL A 671 -14.76 21.77 10.14
C VAL A 671 -15.26 20.84 11.24
N THR A 672 -14.35 20.04 11.82
CA THR A 672 -14.67 19.25 13.02
C THR A 672 -14.33 20.06 14.26
N ARG A 673 -15.31 20.23 15.15
CA ARG A 673 -15.20 20.98 16.40
C ARG A 673 -15.79 20.22 17.56
N LEU A 674 -15.46 20.66 18.78
CA LEU A 674 -16.07 20.17 20.00
C LEU A 674 -17.49 20.74 20.15
N ALA A 675 -18.43 19.92 20.56
CA ALA A 675 -19.80 20.31 20.88
C ALA A 675 -20.27 19.55 22.12
N HIS A 676 -21.12 20.16 22.94
CA HIS A 676 -21.68 19.52 24.13
C HIS A 676 -23.07 18.96 23.82
N LEU A 677 -23.33 17.70 24.14
CA LEU A 677 -24.63 17.07 23.94
C LEU A 677 -25.49 17.22 25.21
N GLU A 678 -26.35 18.23 25.26
CA GLU A 678 -27.20 18.52 26.43
C GLU A 678 -28.29 17.46 26.62
N LYS A 679 -28.94 17.06 25.52
CA LYS A 679 -30.10 16.17 25.56
C LYS A 679 -30.26 15.42 24.24
N MET A 680 -30.74 14.19 24.31
CA MET A 680 -31.13 13.38 23.16
C MET A 680 -32.53 12.78 23.40
N ASP A 681 -33.53 13.35 22.74
CA ASP A 681 -34.91 12.85 22.75
C ASP A 681 -35.09 11.85 21.61
N LEU A 682 -34.90 10.56 21.91
CA LEU A 682 -35.01 9.49 20.93
C LEU A 682 -36.47 9.16 20.60
N ASP A 683 -36.76 9.08 19.30
CA ASP A 683 -38.05 8.57 18.79
C ASP A 683 -38.15 7.06 19.00
N GLU A 684 -39.37 6.53 18.97
CA GLU A 684 -39.60 5.10 19.22
C GLU A 684 -39.04 4.19 18.12
N ASN A 685 -39.07 4.63 16.86
CA ASN A 685 -38.87 3.77 15.70
C ASN A 685 -37.72 4.21 14.79
N SER A 686 -37.30 5.49 14.84
CA SER A 686 -36.23 5.99 13.96
C SER A 686 -35.40 7.12 14.56
N PHE A 687 -34.07 6.96 14.52
CA PHE A 687 -33.15 8.04 14.87
C PHE A 687 -33.36 9.30 14.01
N ALA A 688 -33.86 9.16 12.78
CA ALA A 688 -34.12 10.30 11.91
C ALA A 688 -35.14 11.29 12.54
N LYS A 689 -36.12 10.77 13.27
CA LYS A 689 -37.16 11.57 13.95
C LYS A 689 -36.76 12.07 15.34
N SER A 690 -35.62 11.60 15.84
CA SER A 690 -35.11 11.96 17.17
C SER A 690 -34.62 13.42 17.20
N LYS A 691 -34.66 14.07 18.36
CA LYS A 691 -34.20 15.47 18.54
C LYS A 691 -32.95 15.51 19.41
N LEU A 692 -31.95 16.25 18.96
CA LEU A 692 -30.67 16.44 19.63
C LEU A 692 -30.55 17.91 20.06
N THR A 693 -30.33 18.16 21.34
CA THR A 693 -30.00 19.49 21.87
C THR A 693 -28.49 19.57 22.02
N ILE A 694 -27.84 20.37 21.19
CA ILE A 694 -26.38 20.48 21.13
C ILE A 694 -25.96 21.92 21.38
N THR A 695 -24.99 22.11 22.28
CA THR A 695 -24.37 23.40 22.56
C THR A 695 -23.02 23.48 21.85
N VAL A 696 -22.81 24.52 21.04
CA VAL A 696 -21.54 24.82 20.38
C VAL A 696 -21.10 26.22 20.78
N GLY A 697 -20.02 26.30 21.56
CA GLY A 697 -19.60 27.56 22.18
C GLY A 697 -20.69 28.09 23.12
N LYS A 698 -21.26 29.26 22.80
CA LYS A 698 -22.35 29.88 23.59
C LYS A 698 -23.75 29.65 23.00
N GLN A 699 -23.88 28.89 21.92
CA GLN A 699 -25.16 28.68 21.22
C GLN A 699 -25.67 27.26 21.38
N THR A 700 -26.88 27.11 21.94
CA THR A 700 -27.60 25.85 22.02
C THR A 700 -28.63 25.76 20.90
N LYS A 701 -28.67 24.63 20.20
CA LYS A 701 -29.62 24.38 19.10
C LYS A 701 -30.26 23.00 19.23
N VAL A 702 -31.55 22.93 18.96
CA VAL A 702 -32.29 21.67 18.81
C VAL A 702 -32.32 21.31 17.33
N ILE A 703 -31.83 20.11 16.99
CA ILE A 703 -31.70 19.65 15.61
C ILE A 703 -32.20 18.21 15.49
N ASN A 704 -32.94 17.91 14.42
CA ASN A 704 -33.40 16.55 14.13
C ASN A 704 -32.25 15.62 13.74
N GLY A 705 -32.32 14.36 14.17
CA GLY A 705 -31.35 13.31 13.85
C GLY A 705 -31.26 12.99 12.36
N GLU A 706 -32.32 13.24 11.57
CA GLU A 706 -32.31 13.10 10.11
C GLU A 706 -31.19 13.90 9.44
N LYS A 707 -30.73 14.98 10.07
CA LYS A 707 -29.71 15.88 9.53
C LYS A 707 -28.29 15.38 9.81
N PHE A 708 -28.10 14.30 10.56
CA PHE A 708 -26.78 13.80 10.94
C PHE A 708 -26.54 12.36 10.51
N VAL A 709 -25.28 12.08 10.17
CA VAL A 709 -24.69 10.73 10.19
C VAL A 709 -23.89 10.63 11.47
N ILE A 710 -23.96 9.48 12.16
CA ILE A 710 -23.14 9.24 13.35
C ILE A 710 -21.96 8.37 12.92
N SER A 711 -20.74 8.79 13.22
CA SER A 711 -19.56 7.92 13.13
C SER A 711 -19.05 7.57 14.52
N PHE A 712 -18.32 6.46 14.59
CA PHE A 712 -17.71 5.95 15.82
C PHE A 712 -16.18 5.94 15.68
N LYS A 713 -15.50 5.70 16.80
CA LYS A 713 -14.03 5.68 16.89
C LYS A 713 -13.40 4.56 16.01
N PRO A 714 -12.12 4.72 15.60
CA PRO A 714 -11.31 5.93 15.74
C PRO A 714 -11.86 7.09 14.89
N PHE A 715 -11.74 8.31 15.39
CA PHE A 715 -12.18 9.50 14.66
C PHE A 715 -11.02 10.13 13.92
N ASP A 716 -11.21 10.28 12.61
CA ASP A 716 -10.29 11.04 11.77
C ASP A 716 -10.72 12.51 11.77
N VAL A 717 -9.80 13.38 12.17
CA VAL A 717 -10.01 14.82 12.25
C VAL A 717 -8.96 15.54 11.42
N HIS A 718 -9.40 16.22 10.37
CA HIS A 718 -8.56 17.13 9.60
C HIS A 718 -8.46 18.47 10.32
N ILE A 719 -7.24 19.01 10.40
CA ILE A 719 -6.98 20.36 10.88
C ILE A 719 -6.95 21.30 9.68
N LYS A 720 -7.95 22.17 9.57
CA LYS A 720 -8.13 23.04 8.41
C LYS A 720 -7.34 24.34 8.59
N LYS A 721 -6.55 24.66 7.56
CA LYS A 721 -5.77 25.91 7.50
C LYS A 721 -6.70 27.13 7.52
N GLY A 722 -6.41 28.10 8.38
CA GLY A 722 -7.24 29.30 8.57
C GLY A 722 -8.54 29.06 9.34
N LYS A 723 -8.71 27.86 9.93
CA LYS A 723 -9.85 27.48 10.78
C LYS A 723 -9.41 27.01 12.16
N GLU A 724 -8.17 27.30 12.53
CA GLU A 724 -7.54 26.88 13.78
C GLU A 724 -8.31 27.40 15.01
N GLU A 725 -8.82 28.65 14.95
CA GLU A 725 -9.66 29.21 16.02
C GLU A 725 -10.97 28.43 16.21
N GLU A 726 -11.63 27.99 15.13
CA GLU A 726 -12.87 27.21 15.19
C GLU A 726 -12.63 25.80 15.76
N GLN A 727 -11.39 25.29 15.65
CA GLN A 727 -10.97 23.98 16.15
C GLN A 727 -10.22 24.06 17.48
N ARG A 728 -10.06 25.26 18.06
CA ARG A 728 -9.23 25.51 19.24
C ARG A 728 -9.70 24.72 20.46
N SER A 729 -11.00 24.76 20.74
CA SER A 729 -11.59 24.03 21.88
C SER A 729 -11.35 22.53 21.79
N LEU A 730 -11.40 21.98 20.57
CA LEU A 730 -11.07 20.59 20.31
C LEU A 730 -9.60 20.31 20.64
N LEU A 731 -8.67 21.12 20.16
CA LEU A 731 -7.24 20.95 20.42
C LEU A 731 -6.92 21.04 21.92
N GLU A 732 -7.49 22.01 22.63
CA GLU A 732 -7.30 22.18 24.08
C GLU A 732 -7.85 21.00 24.88
N SER A 733 -8.97 20.42 24.45
CA SER A 733 -9.55 19.22 25.06
C SER A 733 -8.64 17.99 25.00
N LEU A 734 -7.60 18.00 24.16
CA LEU A 734 -6.65 16.90 24.04
C LEU A 734 -5.67 16.85 25.21
N LYS A 735 -5.54 17.91 26.01
CA LYS A 735 -4.60 17.96 27.13
C LYS A 735 -4.80 16.78 28.08
N GLY A 736 -3.73 16.03 28.31
CA GLY A 736 -3.73 14.82 29.13
C GLY A 736 -4.23 13.56 28.41
N LYS A 737 -4.63 13.63 27.13
CA LYS A 737 -5.19 12.51 26.37
C LYS A 737 -4.16 11.88 25.42
N PRO A 738 -4.31 10.57 25.13
CA PRO A 738 -3.53 9.89 24.10
C PRO A 738 -3.99 10.29 22.69
N VAL A 739 -3.05 10.60 21.80
CA VAL A 739 -3.33 11.02 20.42
C VAL A 739 -2.35 10.39 19.41
N SER A 740 -2.79 10.22 18.16
CA SER A 740 -1.87 10.04 17.03
C SER A 740 -2.01 11.22 16.07
N LEU A 741 -0.90 11.90 15.76
CA LEU A 741 -0.87 13.10 14.94
C LEU A 741 -0.10 12.84 13.64
N GLN A 742 -0.61 13.33 12.52
CA GLN A 742 0.10 13.38 11.24
C GLN A 742 0.50 14.83 10.94
N THR A 743 1.78 15.05 10.61
CA THR A 743 2.30 16.40 10.33
C THR A 743 2.80 16.50 8.90
N LYS A 744 2.87 17.73 8.38
CA LYS A 744 3.40 18.03 7.03
C LYS A 744 4.87 17.63 6.86
N ASP A 745 5.62 17.59 7.96
CA ASP A 745 7.01 17.14 7.98
C ASP A 745 7.15 15.62 7.87
N ASP A 746 6.12 14.87 8.25
CA ASP A 746 6.20 13.43 8.47
C ASP A 746 4.84 12.76 8.23
N LEU A 747 4.55 12.56 6.95
CA LEU A 747 3.30 11.94 6.51
C LEU A 747 3.25 10.43 6.80
N ASP A 748 4.40 9.78 7.00
CA ASP A 748 4.49 8.32 6.96
C ASP A 748 4.42 7.65 8.34
N THR A 749 4.88 8.31 9.42
CA THR A 749 5.07 7.59 10.69
C THR A 749 4.02 7.81 11.75
N LEU A 750 3.26 8.90 11.72
CA LEU A 750 2.37 9.35 12.81
C LEU A 750 3.10 9.52 14.15
N VAL A 751 3.03 10.72 14.73
CA VAL A 751 3.52 10.99 16.08
C VAL A 751 2.48 10.51 17.09
N LYS A 752 2.82 9.51 17.90
CA LYS A 752 1.96 8.99 18.97
C LYS A 752 2.49 9.34 20.34
N GLY A 753 1.60 9.75 21.24
CA GLY A 753 1.95 10.04 22.62
C GLY A 753 0.83 10.69 23.40
N LYS A 754 1.15 11.18 24.59
CA LYS A 754 0.20 11.89 25.45
C LYS A 754 0.38 13.40 25.30
N VAL A 755 -0.69 14.14 25.04
CA VAL A 755 -0.61 15.60 25.01
C VAL A 755 -0.40 16.12 26.42
N THR A 756 0.62 16.95 26.63
CA THR A 756 0.94 17.55 27.94
C THR A 756 0.50 19.00 28.01
N GLU A 757 0.64 19.73 26.91
CA GLU A 757 0.35 21.15 26.83
C GLU A 757 -0.15 21.52 25.42
N VAL A 758 -1.05 22.49 25.34
CA VAL A 758 -1.56 23.06 24.08
C VAL A 758 -1.53 24.58 24.24
N THR A 759 -0.65 25.25 23.51
CA THR A 759 -0.55 26.72 23.42
C THR A 759 -1.15 27.20 22.10
N GLU A 760 -1.26 28.51 21.85
CA GLU A 760 -1.87 29.06 20.63
C GLU A 760 -1.26 28.48 19.34
N GLU A 761 0.05 28.25 19.33
CA GLU A 761 0.76 27.81 18.13
C GLU A 761 1.27 26.37 18.19
N ILE A 762 1.35 25.76 19.39
CA ILE A 762 2.10 24.51 19.61
C ILE A 762 1.29 23.50 20.42
N ILE A 763 1.40 22.23 20.06
CA ILE A 763 0.98 21.09 20.87
C ILE A 763 2.23 20.35 21.35
N LYS A 764 2.35 20.16 22.67
CA LYS A 764 3.43 19.38 23.29
C LYS A 764 2.98 17.95 23.54
N ILE A 765 3.74 17.00 23.02
CA ILE A 765 3.46 15.57 23.15
C ILE A 765 4.60 14.90 23.89
N GLU A 766 4.27 14.15 24.92
CA GLU A 766 5.20 13.30 25.65
C GLU A 766 5.10 11.87 25.12
N THR A 767 6.24 11.36 24.64
CA THR A 767 6.46 9.97 24.25
C THR A 767 7.22 9.24 25.36
N LEU A 768 7.69 8.00 25.15
CA LEU A 768 8.45 7.29 26.18
C LEU A 768 9.87 7.85 26.39
N ASP A 769 10.45 8.50 25.39
CA ASP A 769 11.86 8.91 25.36
C ASP A 769 12.07 10.41 25.11
N GLU A 770 11.05 11.13 24.65
CA GLU A 770 11.17 12.55 24.30
C GLU A 770 9.85 13.33 24.46
N LYS A 771 9.97 14.64 24.70
CA LYS A 771 8.89 15.61 24.55
C LYS A 771 9.04 16.32 23.21
N LYS A 772 8.03 16.22 22.35
CA LYS A 772 7.99 16.87 21.04
C LYS A 772 7.08 18.09 21.07
N GLU A 773 7.53 19.14 20.41
CA GLU A 773 6.73 20.32 20.10
C GLU A 773 6.29 20.26 18.64
N ILE A 774 4.98 20.31 18.41
CA ILE A 774 4.40 20.29 17.07
C ILE A 774 3.66 21.59 16.83
N ILE A 775 4.06 22.32 15.80
CA ILE A 775 3.40 23.54 15.37
C ILE A 775 2.03 23.18 14.79
N ILE A 776 0.96 23.76 15.33
CA ILE A 776 -0.44 23.46 14.97
C ILE A 776 -0.69 23.69 13.47
N LYS A 777 -0.13 24.76 12.89
CA LYS A 777 -0.23 25.06 11.44
C LYS A 777 0.36 23.95 10.53
N ARG A 778 1.22 23.10 11.10
CA ARG A 778 1.84 21.96 10.41
C ARG A 778 1.17 20.62 10.70
N LEU A 779 0.15 20.61 11.56
CA LEU A 779 -0.69 19.44 11.83
C LEU A 779 -1.68 19.28 10.67
N GLU A 780 -1.78 18.08 10.10
CA GLU A 780 -2.77 17.77 9.05
C GLU A 780 -3.92 16.94 9.61
N PHE A 781 -3.59 15.86 10.31
CA PHE A 781 -4.56 14.92 10.84
C PHE A 781 -4.35 14.61 12.30
N LEU A 782 -5.46 14.39 12.98
CA LEU A 782 -5.56 13.97 14.37
C LEU A 782 -6.45 12.73 14.43
N TYR A 783 -5.91 11.63 14.98
CA TYR A 783 -6.65 10.41 15.26
C TYR A 783 -7.05 10.38 16.73
N LEU A 784 -8.35 10.35 16.99
CA LEU A 784 -8.93 10.31 18.33
C LEU A 784 -9.52 8.95 18.65
N TYR A 785 -9.30 8.49 19.88
CA TYR A 785 -9.78 7.19 20.37
C TYR A 785 -10.79 7.32 21.52
N GLU A 786 -11.34 8.52 21.72
CA GLU A 786 -12.26 8.80 22.81
C GLU A 786 -13.56 8.01 22.69
N ASP A 787 -14.12 7.64 23.82
CA ASP A 787 -15.41 6.98 23.91
C ASP A 787 -16.54 8.01 23.80
N SER A 788 -16.78 8.44 22.56
CA SER A 788 -17.78 9.46 22.22
C SER A 788 -18.40 9.14 20.85
N ILE A 789 -19.10 10.09 20.25
CA ILE A 789 -19.61 10.02 18.87
C ILE A 789 -19.16 11.25 18.07
N LYS A 790 -19.10 11.08 16.75
CA LYS A 790 -18.95 12.19 15.82
C LYS A 790 -20.23 12.35 15.01
N LEU A 791 -20.89 13.48 15.19
CA LEU A 791 -22.05 13.89 14.41
C LEU A 791 -21.58 14.60 13.14
N ILE A 792 -21.89 14.02 12.00
CA ILE A 792 -21.56 14.55 10.69
C ILE A 792 -22.81 15.15 10.07
N TYR A 793 -22.82 16.46 9.86
CA TYR A 793 -23.96 17.14 9.25
C TYR A 793 -24.14 16.65 7.81
N LYS A 794 -25.26 16.00 7.49
CA LYS A 794 -25.55 15.38 6.18
C LYS A 794 -25.40 16.32 4.98
N PRO A 795 -25.73 17.62 5.08
CA PRO A 795 -25.45 18.55 3.99
C PRO A 795 -23.96 18.83 3.78
N SER A 796 -23.11 18.64 4.80
CA SER A 796 -21.66 18.79 4.70
C SER A 796 -20.95 17.61 4.02
N ILE A 797 -21.68 16.53 3.73
CA ILE A 797 -21.15 15.36 3.03
C ILE A 797 -21.82 15.17 1.68
N SER A 798 -21.01 14.81 0.69
CA SER A 798 -21.44 14.63 -0.68
C SER A 798 -22.28 13.35 -0.88
N PHE A 799 -22.88 13.21 -2.06
CA PHE A 799 -23.57 11.97 -2.42
C PHE A 799 -22.62 10.77 -2.45
N ILE A 800 -21.42 10.96 -2.97
CA ILE A 800 -20.43 9.89 -3.13
C ILE A 800 -19.88 9.45 -1.76
N GLU A 801 -19.60 10.40 -0.87
CA GLU A 801 -19.18 10.08 0.51
C GLU A 801 -20.24 9.24 1.24
N LYS A 802 -21.52 9.60 1.10
CA LYS A 802 -22.64 8.79 1.65
C LYS A 802 -22.67 7.39 1.07
N PHE A 803 -22.40 7.24 -0.23
CA PHE A 803 -22.32 5.94 -0.88
C PHE A 803 -21.17 5.09 -0.32
N PHE A 804 -19.97 5.67 -0.18
CA PHE A 804 -18.83 4.98 0.43
C PHE A 804 -19.08 4.58 1.89
N MET A 805 -19.67 5.46 2.69
CA MET A 805 -20.09 5.14 4.08
C MET A 805 -21.06 3.95 4.11
N ARG A 806 -22.04 3.91 3.19
CA ARG A 806 -22.97 2.77 3.07
C ARG A 806 -22.28 1.48 2.64
N MET A 807 -21.27 1.55 1.77
CA MET A 807 -20.48 0.38 1.37
C MET A 807 -19.65 -0.15 2.53
N GLN A 808 -18.98 0.71 3.29
CA GLN A 808 -18.22 0.33 4.48
C GLN A 808 -19.11 -0.34 5.54
N ASN A 809 -20.33 0.17 5.70
CA ASN A 809 -21.36 -0.38 6.59
C ASN A 809 -21.92 -1.76 6.19
N ARG A 810 -21.51 -2.35 5.06
CA ARG A 810 -21.95 -3.70 4.66
C ARG A 810 -21.34 -4.79 5.54
N THR A 811 -20.12 -4.57 6.03
CA THR A 811 -19.34 -5.59 6.75
C THR A 811 -19.14 -5.30 8.23
N GLU A 812 -19.29 -4.04 8.65
CA GLU A 812 -19.02 -3.52 9.99
C GLU A 812 -20.00 -2.37 10.30
N LEU A 813 -20.18 -1.97 11.57
CA LEU A 813 -20.99 -0.82 11.96
C LEU A 813 -20.08 0.39 12.21
N ALA A 814 -19.60 1.01 11.13
CA ALA A 814 -18.74 2.20 11.22
C ALA A 814 -19.55 3.50 11.34
N TYR A 815 -20.72 3.53 10.69
CA TYR A 815 -21.62 4.68 10.67
C TYR A 815 -23.08 4.28 10.94
N ILE A 816 -23.85 5.19 11.49
CA ILE A 816 -25.32 5.18 11.39
C ILE A 816 -25.70 6.25 10.38
N VAL A 817 -26.33 5.82 9.28
CA VAL A 817 -26.80 6.68 8.19
C VAL A 817 -28.33 6.61 8.18
N PRO A 818 -29.03 7.51 8.92
CA PRO A 818 -30.48 7.54 9.03
C PRO A 818 -31.19 7.86 7.72
#